data_AF-A0A2A2RTV7-F1
#
_entry.id   AF-A0A2A2RTV7-F1
#
_cell.length_a   1.000
_cell.length_b   1.000
_cell.length_c   1.000
_cell.angle_alpha   90.00
_cell.angle_beta   90.00
_cell.angle_gamma   90.00
#
_symmetry.space_group_name_H-M   'P 1'
#
loop_
_entity.id
_entity.type
_entity.pdbx_description
1 polymer ?
#
loop_
_entity_poly.entity_id
_entity_poly.type
_entity_poly.pdbx_seq_one_letter_code
_entity_poly.pdbx_strand_id
1 'polypeptide(L)'
;MNHRGTAITNGGKASSLKGYRNSAQGCRSRAEATLGYAIERIRALKGHWNRPTASRAPSGRKLVCLLLPRVGRCAPNPGLYSAAPLGLRCQRLSTSHLSTASVPLSFNCLLAAFVFATSASAELSIQKVQVAPPAAQSRVPAAIAQGRTLAPQAISAVDISADGKFITVGTMAFSHDANVWQFAADGSLLAKRHLPPWAPMQVATLNGGRALAVGLAYSRVTSPEPTVWLGSADALLREPLNDRLAEADTRDSELARLRPGAGDWRTGWLASHLGELFVHGPDWAFKPPGLLLHADGRRERLRYEDKNQLPTNRAMRMAASRDGKRAAFGWLCLKQPTASLRTQRQSVSVWSVNPNSPLWSAVASDDLSAPGPLNPAADFPELMKDGFRLAADEVVPGTVAAAVALSANGARVAFVEYAVQVALRTSPAIGKWDPPIHALNFVPMQRGRLRVFDGNGKELLREWLPEAGLFEVGFGGDADAVWCWPASWFARGMAGEPWLPVQAGARTVYRVDIATRTAAAFGFADAIADCAPSPADGRALVSAWSGETTLLAADGKSAGKWELNSPARLAWSGDGSFAIAGTASGELARLERDGKLSWKQSLPITELPGAPSARAGDLQSPPRSPALPKDGDYKSPAPAEVVAGLPVHQGGRVSGGEHAYVGDIWLIKLGREAVVVDAGGTSAFALSQARVKALGIERVTHVLHTHSHGDHCGGAYLWRAAGAKIVGPKSAALTLTWLMPMLTDYGIFPPRPLDVPLPLTRAGDETEFTISGQKFRALFVPGHSFDLTVYMTELGGRRVAFTGDLGFERESDIVHRCWGDAEKARPVIKAIREKLLAWKPDVVFTGHGVRPNGTEWVADLLRRSEESLAKGNGK
;
A
#
# COMPACT_ATOMS: atom_id res chain seq x y z
N MET A 1 44.67 -60.59 18.43
CA MET A 1 44.21 -59.25 18.84
C MET A 1 43.67 -58.57 17.58
N ASN A 2 42.40 -58.16 17.61
CA ASN A 2 41.46 -58.38 16.50
C ASN A 2 40.79 -57.05 16.06
N HIS A 3 40.44 -56.80 14.79
CA HIS A 3 40.78 -57.47 13.52
C HIS A 3 40.36 -56.57 12.32
N ARG A 4 41.19 -56.54 11.25
CA ARG A 4 40.86 -56.42 9.79
C ARG A 4 39.98 -55.23 9.30
N GLY A 5 40.17 -54.69 8.08
CA GLY A 5 41.19 -54.93 7.07
C GLY A 5 40.83 -54.36 5.68
N THR A 6 41.75 -53.57 5.10
CA THR A 6 42.20 -53.56 3.68
C THR A 6 41.24 -53.84 2.49
N ALA A 7 41.23 -52.88 1.53
CA ALA A 7 41.66 -53.04 0.11
C ALA A 7 40.67 -52.93 -1.10
N ILE A 8 40.93 -51.89 -1.95
CA ILE A 8 41.29 -51.94 -3.40
C ILE A 8 40.20 -52.10 -4.54
N THR A 9 40.36 -51.25 -5.58
CA THR A 9 39.94 -51.26 -7.03
C THR A 9 38.50 -51.06 -7.56
N ASN A 10 38.34 -49.96 -8.33
CA ASN A 10 38.01 -49.80 -9.77
C ASN A 10 37.00 -50.68 -10.56
N GLY A 11 36.17 -49.99 -11.37
CA GLY A 11 35.51 -50.45 -12.62
C GLY A 11 34.02 -50.84 -12.48
N GLY A 12 33.10 -50.61 -13.42
CA GLY A 12 33.12 -49.84 -14.68
C GLY A 12 31.97 -50.24 -15.65
N LYS A 13 31.24 -49.26 -16.23
CA LYS A 13 30.10 -49.39 -17.21
C LYS A 13 28.81 -50.05 -16.62
N ALA A 14 27.59 -49.50 -16.77
CA ALA A 14 26.88 -49.27 -18.04
C ALA A 14 25.71 -48.25 -17.92
N SER A 15 25.10 -47.91 -19.06
CA SER A 15 24.13 -46.83 -19.29
C SER A 15 22.66 -47.13 -18.95
N SER A 16 21.88 -46.12 -18.53
CA SER A 16 20.70 -45.62 -19.31
C SER A 16 19.86 -44.57 -18.54
N LEU A 17 19.05 -43.82 -19.29
CA LEU A 17 18.22 -42.69 -18.87
C LEU A 17 17.28 -42.98 -17.68
N LYS A 18 17.15 -41.99 -16.78
CA LYS A 18 15.85 -41.53 -16.24
C LYS A 18 15.98 -40.17 -15.53
N GLY A 19 15.54 -39.11 -16.21
CA GLY A 19 15.37 -37.78 -15.59
C GLY A 19 13.98 -37.57 -15.01
N TYR A 20 13.85 -36.53 -14.19
CA TYR A 20 12.61 -35.81 -13.87
C TYR A 20 11.33 -36.63 -13.59
N ARG A 21 11.20 -37.11 -12.34
CA ARG A 21 9.90 -37.22 -11.66
C ARG A 21 10.05 -36.91 -10.16
N ASN A 22 9.40 -35.85 -9.69
CA ASN A 22 8.61 -35.76 -8.44
C ASN A 22 8.45 -34.32 -7.93
N SER A 23 7.54 -33.56 -8.56
CA SER A 23 6.93 -32.33 -7.99
C SER A 23 5.44 -32.51 -7.65
N ALA A 24 4.91 -33.73 -7.72
CA ALA A 24 3.49 -34.05 -7.54
C ALA A 24 3.14 -34.69 -6.17
N GLN A 25 4.10 -34.82 -5.24
CA GLN A 25 3.90 -35.50 -3.95
C GLN A 25 3.68 -34.55 -2.76
N GLY A 26 3.92 -33.25 -2.91
CA GLY A 26 3.71 -32.24 -1.86
C GLY A 26 2.25 -31.86 -1.61
N CYS A 27 1.34 -32.08 -2.55
CA CYS A 27 -0.07 -31.67 -2.44
C CYS A 27 -1.03 -32.74 -1.89
N ARG A 28 -0.64 -34.02 -1.82
CA ARG A 28 -1.52 -35.07 -1.24
C ARG A 28 -1.40 -35.20 0.28
N SER A 29 -0.23 -34.94 0.85
CA SER A 29 0.00 -35.07 2.31
C SER A 29 -0.74 -34.03 3.19
N ARG A 30 -1.20 -32.90 2.63
CA ARG A 30 -2.03 -31.93 3.39
C ARG A 30 -3.52 -32.26 3.42
N ALA A 31 -4.05 -32.99 2.43
CA ALA A 31 -5.45 -33.40 2.41
C ALA A 31 -5.75 -34.46 3.47
N GLU A 32 -4.88 -35.47 3.61
CA GLU A 32 -5.05 -36.55 4.58
C GLU A 32 -4.85 -36.09 6.03
N ALA A 33 -3.92 -35.15 6.28
CA ALA A 33 -3.71 -34.55 7.59
C ALA A 33 -4.92 -33.76 8.12
N THR A 34 -5.73 -33.19 7.23
CA THR A 34 -6.92 -32.40 7.61
C THR A 34 -8.11 -33.30 7.95
N LEU A 35 -8.19 -34.51 7.36
CA LEU A 35 -9.25 -35.47 7.65
C LEU A 35 -9.00 -36.24 8.96
N GLY A 36 -7.74 -36.57 9.27
CA GLY A 36 -7.39 -37.26 10.53
C GLY A 36 -7.75 -36.46 11.78
N TYR A 37 -7.48 -35.14 11.78
CA TYR A 37 -7.73 -34.25 12.91
C TYR A 37 -9.23 -34.07 13.24
N ALA A 38 -10.11 -34.24 12.25
CA ALA A 38 -11.56 -34.17 12.46
C ALA A 38 -12.13 -35.42 13.15
N ILE A 39 -11.51 -36.60 12.95
CA ILE A 39 -12.03 -37.88 13.45
C ILE A 39 -11.70 -38.07 14.94
N GLU A 40 -10.54 -37.64 15.43
CA GLU A 40 -10.22 -37.71 16.86
C GLU A 40 -11.12 -36.81 17.71
N ARG A 41 -11.45 -35.61 17.23
CA ARG A 41 -12.31 -34.66 17.95
C ARG A 41 -13.75 -35.15 18.15
N ILE A 42 -14.22 -36.06 17.30
CA ILE A 42 -15.55 -36.69 17.42
C ILE A 42 -15.52 -37.88 18.41
N ARG A 43 -14.39 -38.57 18.57
CA ARG A 43 -14.22 -39.64 19.57
C ARG A 43 -14.08 -39.10 21.00
N ALA A 44 -13.53 -37.89 21.18
CA ALA A 44 -13.36 -37.25 22.50
C ALA A 44 -14.67 -36.76 23.17
N LEU A 45 -15.83 -36.82 22.49
CA LEU A 45 -17.12 -36.29 22.98
C LEU A 45 -18.14 -37.37 23.37
N LYS A 46 -17.75 -38.66 23.44
CA LYS A 46 -18.59 -39.75 23.94
C LYS A 46 -17.81 -40.68 24.88
N GLY A 47 -17.61 -40.25 26.12
CA GLY A 47 -17.00 -41.06 27.19
C GLY A 47 -17.39 -40.60 28.59
N HIS A 48 -17.84 -41.55 29.40
CA HIS A 48 -18.03 -41.48 30.86
C HIS A 48 -19.11 -40.54 31.43
N TRP A 49 -20.32 -41.11 31.54
CA TRP A 49 -21.10 -40.97 32.77
C TRP A 49 -20.35 -41.58 33.97
N ASN A 50 -20.41 -40.93 35.13
CA ASN A 50 -20.64 -41.57 36.43
C ASN A 50 -21.10 -40.56 37.49
N ARG A 51 -21.93 -41.03 38.42
CA ARG A 51 -22.49 -40.36 39.62
C ARG A 51 -22.04 -41.16 40.86
N PRO A 52 -22.31 -40.76 42.12
CA PRO A 52 -22.75 -39.46 42.67
C PRO A 52 -21.93 -39.00 43.90
N THR A 53 -22.25 -37.82 44.47
CA THR A 53 -22.39 -37.61 45.94
C THR A 53 -23.11 -36.28 46.19
N ALA A 54 -23.70 -36.10 47.37
CA ALA A 54 -24.60 -34.97 47.67
C ALA A 54 -24.26 -34.29 49.00
N SER A 55 -24.51 -32.98 49.13
CA SER A 55 -25.17 -32.41 50.33
C SER A 55 -25.53 -30.91 50.22
N ARG A 56 -26.72 -30.59 50.73
CA ARG A 56 -27.17 -29.35 51.42
C ARG A 56 -27.02 -27.97 50.75
N ALA A 57 -28.18 -27.40 50.40
CA ALA A 57 -28.49 -25.96 50.53
C ALA A 57 -28.86 -25.62 52.01
N PRO A 58 -29.11 -24.34 52.40
CA PRO A 58 -30.42 -23.71 52.13
C PRO A 58 -30.48 -22.16 52.01
N SER A 59 -31.67 -21.66 51.61
CA SER A 59 -32.22 -20.29 51.77
C SER A 59 -31.66 -19.13 50.91
N GLY A 60 -32.46 -18.15 50.44
CA GLY A 60 -33.93 -18.06 50.36
C GLY A 60 -34.54 -16.68 50.65
N ARG A 61 -35.09 -16.00 49.62
CA ARG A 61 -36.15 -14.94 49.61
C ARG A 61 -36.39 -14.55 48.13
N LYS A 62 -37.59 -14.72 47.54
CA LYS A 62 -38.75 -13.79 47.48
C LYS A 62 -38.42 -12.46 46.76
N LEU A 63 -39.21 -11.93 45.80
CA LEU A 63 -40.62 -12.18 45.43
C LEU A 63 -40.96 -11.72 43.97
N VAL A 64 -41.91 -12.42 43.32
CA VAL A 64 -43.00 -11.99 42.38
C VAL A 64 -42.80 -10.76 41.44
N CYS A 65 -42.88 -10.86 40.10
CA CYS A 65 -43.99 -11.20 39.15
C CYS A 65 -45.06 -10.10 38.90
N LEU A 66 -45.24 -9.71 37.63
CA LEU A 66 -46.53 -9.25 37.06
C LEU A 66 -46.54 -9.45 35.52
N LEU A 67 -47.73 -9.52 34.92
CA LEU A 67 -47.99 -10.28 33.68
C LEU A 67 -48.04 -9.44 32.38
N LEU A 68 -47.59 -10.09 31.29
CA LEU A 68 -48.22 -10.33 29.96
C LEU A 68 -49.61 -9.70 29.66
N PRO A 69 -50.03 -9.49 28.36
CA PRO A 69 -49.71 -10.37 27.21
C PRO A 69 -49.52 -9.78 25.78
N ARG A 70 -49.02 -10.67 24.90
CA ARG A 70 -49.24 -10.92 23.43
C ARG A 70 -50.03 -9.87 22.60
N VAL A 71 -49.73 -9.61 21.31
CA VAL A 71 -49.77 -10.47 20.08
C VAL A 71 -48.86 -9.80 19.00
N GLY A 72 -48.31 -10.39 17.91
CA GLY A 72 -48.43 -11.72 17.26
C GLY A 72 -47.45 -11.89 16.07
N ARG A 73 -47.94 -12.32 14.88
CA ARG A 73 -47.22 -12.39 13.58
C ARG A 73 -48.20 -12.25 12.40
N CYS A 74 -47.75 -11.73 11.25
CA CYS A 74 -48.03 -12.24 9.88
C CYS A 74 -47.21 -11.52 8.79
N ALA A 75 -47.08 -12.17 7.62
CA ALA A 75 -46.58 -11.68 6.32
C ALA A 75 -47.65 -12.03 5.23
N PRO A 76 -47.55 -11.73 3.91
CA PRO A 76 -46.44 -11.20 3.10
C PRO A 76 -46.81 -10.11 2.01
N ASN A 77 -45.84 -9.82 1.12
CA ASN A 77 -45.79 -9.07 -0.18
C ASN A 77 -47.02 -9.06 -1.14
N PRO A 78 -47.05 -8.31 -2.30
CA PRO A 78 -46.13 -7.28 -2.87
C PRO A 78 -46.82 -6.03 -3.54
N GLY A 79 -46.07 -5.09 -4.16
CA GLY A 79 -46.63 -4.04 -5.07
C GLY A 79 -45.60 -3.11 -5.76
N LEU A 80 -45.84 -2.67 -7.01
CA LEU A 80 -44.95 -1.84 -7.86
C LEU A 80 -45.12 -0.31 -7.67
N TYR A 81 -44.15 0.52 -8.11
CA TYR A 81 -44.28 1.43 -9.29
C TYR A 81 -43.01 2.26 -9.56
N SER A 82 -42.87 2.79 -10.78
CA SER A 82 -41.69 3.52 -11.30
C SER A 82 -41.79 5.05 -11.14
N ALA A 83 -40.65 5.74 -11.22
CA ALA A 83 -40.60 7.19 -11.42
C ALA A 83 -39.38 7.62 -12.26
N ALA A 84 -39.61 8.56 -13.18
CA ALA A 84 -38.64 9.22 -14.07
C ALA A 84 -39.19 10.64 -14.40
N PRO A 85 -38.40 11.60 -14.90
CA PRO A 85 -38.24 12.86 -14.15
C PRO A 85 -38.52 14.16 -14.93
N LEU A 86 -38.54 15.29 -14.21
CA LEU A 86 -38.40 16.70 -14.63
C LEU A 86 -38.02 17.51 -13.36
N GLY A 87 -37.31 18.64 -13.37
CA GLY A 87 -36.79 19.50 -14.45
C GLY A 87 -36.93 20.99 -14.07
N LEU A 88 -35.96 21.85 -14.42
CA LEU A 88 -35.89 23.33 -14.20
C LEU A 88 -35.48 23.77 -12.76
N ARG A 89 -34.48 24.62 -12.51
CA ARG A 89 -33.99 25.93 -13.04
C ARG A 89 -34.51 27.17 -12.28
N CYS A 90 -33.76 27.52 -11.22
CA CYS A 90 -33.24 28.84 -10.85
C CYS A 90 -33.85 30.13 -11.45
N GLN A 91 -34.24 31.07 -10.58
CA GLN A 91 -34.07 32.53 -10.80
C GLN A 91 -33.85 33.29 -9.47
N ARG A 92 -33.38 34.55 -9.55
CA ARG A 92 -32.92 35.43 -8.45
C ARG A 92 -33.94 36.53 -8.10
N LEU A 93 -33.57 37.39 -7.14
CA LEU A 93 -34.11 38.73 -6.78
C LEU A 93 -35.19 38.70 -5.67
N SER A 94 -35.33 39.70 -4.79
CA SER A 94 -34.41 40.78 -4.33
C SER A 94 -34.93 41.41 -3.02
N THR A 95 -34.06 42.16 -2.34
CA THR A 95 -34.29 43.08 -1.20
C THR A 95 -35.65 43.80 -1.10
N SER A 96 -36.16 44.03 0.12
CA SER A 96 -36.16 45.38 0.79
C SER A 96 -37.08 45.48 2.03
N HIS A 97 -36.76 46.43 2.94
CA HIS A 97 -37.65 47.07 3.97
C HIS A 97 -38.27 46.15 5.07
N LEU A 98 -38.74 46.57 6.26
CA LEU A 98 -38.70 47.75 7.17
C LEU A 98 -39.12 47.20 8.59
N SER A 99 -39.04 47.84 9.77
CA SER A 99 -38.60 49.16 10.29
C SER A 99 -38.23 49.05 11.79
N THR A 100 -37.65 50.10 12.39
CA THR A 100 -37.42 50.23 13.85
C THR A 100 -38.68 50.52 14.67
N ALA A 101 -38.80 49.96 15.88
CA ALA A 101 -39.64 50.50 16.96
C ALA A 101 -39.08 50.10 18.34
N SER A 102 -39.09 51.04 19.29
CA SER A 102 -38.50 50.87 20.63
C SER A 102 -39.31 51.63 21.68
N VAL A 103 -39.91 50.91 22.64
CA VAL A 103 -40.48 51.46 23.89
C VAL A 103 -40.22 50.44 25.02
N PRO A 104 -39.82 50.85 26.23
CA PRO A 104 -39.45 49.94 27.32
C PRO A 104 -40.62 49.62 28.26
N LEU A 105 -40.50 48.55 29.05
CA LEU A 105 -40.83 48.61 30.49
C LEU A 105 -40.22 47.42 31.26
N SER A 106 -39.90 47.68 32.54
CA SER A 106 -39.34 46.74 33.51
C SER A 106 -40.36 45.68 33.96
N PHE A 107 -39.92 44.49 34.36
CA PHE A 107 -40.28 43.89 35.66
C PHE A 107 -39.39 42.68 36.02
N ASN A 108 -39.06 42.54 37.31
CA ASN A 108 -38.30 41.40 37.83
C ASN A 108 -39.18 40.15 37.94
N CYS A 109 -38.68 39.00 37.45
CA CYS A 109 -39.10 37.68 37.93
C CYS A 109 -37.89 36.75 37.97
N LEU A 110 -37.64 36.13 39.13
CA LEU A 110 -36.64 35.06 39.26
C LEU A 110 -37.11 33.85 38.44
N LEU A 111 -36.25 33.34 37.56
CA LEU A 111 -36.30 31.94 37.16
C LEU A 111 -34.99 31.26 37.58
N ALA A 112 -35.14 30.10 38.23
CA ALA A 112 -34.02 29.34 38.76
C ALA A 112 -33.07 28.89 37.65
N ALA A 113 -31.78 29.13 37.85
CA ALA A 113 -30.73 28.58 37.01
C ALA A 113 -30.64 27.06 37.19
N PHE A 114 -31.37 26.31 36.36
CA PHE A 114 -30.95 24.95 36.03
C PHE A 114 -29.65 25.06 35.24
N VAL A 115 -28.53 25.00 35.96
CA VAL A 115 -27.21 24.78 35.38
C VAL A 115 -27.19 23.35 34.84
N PHE A 116 -27.72 23.18 33.63
CA PHE A 116 -27.16 22.19 32.74
C PHE A 116 -25.72 22.62 32.49
N ALA A 117 -24.79 21.98 33.20
CA ALA A 117 -23.39 22.01 32.85
C ALA A 117 -23.23 21.24 31.53
N THR A 118 -23.67 21.84 30.43
CA THR A 118 -23.16 21.51 29.11
C THR A 118 -21.67 21.81 29.19
N SER A 119 -20.85 20.76 29.18
CA SER A 119 -19.41 20.88 29.04
C SER A 119 -19.12 21.41 27.64
N ALA A 120 -19.25 22.72 27.48
CA ALA A 120 -18.72 23.44 26.33
C ALA A 120 -17.21 23.16 26.31
N SER A 121 -16.79 22.29 25.39
CA SER A 121 -15.39 21.97 25.18
C SER A 121 -14.69 23.28 24.84
N ALA A 122 -13.88 23.79 25.76
CA ALA A 122 -13.11 25.00 25.53
C ALA A 122 -12.14 24.70 24.38
N GLU A 123 -12.39 25.27 23.19
CA GLU A 123 -11.48 25.07 22.06
C GLU A 123 -10.09 25.65 22.37
N LEU A 124 -9.06 25.05 21.79
CA LEU A 124 -7.68 25.55 21.89
C LEU A 124 -7.64 27.04 21.52
N SER A 125 -7.03 27.85 22.40
CA SER A 125 -6.73 29.24 22.06
C SER A 125 -5.57 29.26 21.05
N ILE A 126 -5.81 29.75 19.84
CA ILE A 126 -4.87 29.66 18.72
C ILE A 126 -4.11 30.97 18.52
N GLN A 127 -2.80 30.94 18.76
CA GLN A 127 -1.88 31.99 18.36
C GLN A 127 -1.36 31.69 16.94
N LYS A 128 -1.78 32.47 15.95
CA LYS A 128 -1.26 32.36 14.57
C LYS A 128 0.10 33.04 14.46
N VAL A 129 1.08 32.33 13.90
CA VAL A 129 2.43 32.84 13.65
C VAL A 129 2.80 32.52 12.20
N GLN A 130 3.03 33.56 11.39
CA GLN A 130 3.43 33.37 9.99
C GLN A 130 4.96 33.19 9.93
N VAL A 131 5.43 32.01 9.54
CA VAL A 131 6.87 31.71 9.37
C VAL A 131 7.34 32.22 8.02
N ALA A 132 6.56 31.96 6.97
CA ALA A 132 6.79 32.48 5.62
C ALA A 132 5.44 32.73 4.91
N PRO A 133 5.31 33.78 4.09
CA PRO A 133 4.06 34.08 3.39
C PRO A 133 3.66 32.94 2.44
N PRO A 134 2.36 32.58 2.33
CA PRO A 134 1.91 31.53 1.42
C PRO A 134 2.32 31.79 -0.03
N ALA A 135 3.05 30.86 -0.64
CA ALA A 135 3.38 30.89 -2.06
C ALA A 135 2.10 30.84 -2.91
N ALA A 136 2.04 31.68 -3.93
CA ALA A 136 0.88 31.81 -4.83
C ALA A 136 0.54 30.51 -5.57
N GLN A 137 1.56 29.69 -5.88
CA GLN A 137 1.42 28.36 -6.43
C GLN A 137 2.20 27.37 -5.55
N SER A 138 1.57 26.24 -5.22
CA SER A 138 2.22 25.13 -4.53
C SER A 138 3.12 24.35 -5.49
N ARG A 139 4.28 23.90 -5.00
CA ARG A 139 5.17 22.96 -5.70
C ARG A 139 4.72 21.50 -5.56
N VAL A 140 3.82 21.20 -4.62
CA VAL A 140 3.16 19.89 -4.51
C VAL A 140 2.51 19.57 -5.86
N PRO A 141 2.93 18.52 -6.58
CA PRO A 141 2.22 18.14 -7.79
C PRO A 141 0.79 17.72 -7.47
N ALA A 142 -0.14 18.07 -8.37
CA ALA A 142 -1.45 17.43 -8.39
C ALA A 142 -1.25 15.92 -8.46
N ALA A 143 -2.05 15.16 -7.69
CA ALA A 143 -1.82 13.73 -7.53
C ALA A 143 -1.66 13.04 -8.90
N ILE A 144 -2.68 13.06 -9.76
CA ILE A 144 -2.69 12.44 -11.10
C ILE A 144 -1.79 13.11 -12.18
N ALA A 145 -0.80 13.95 -11.82
CA ALA A 145 -0.01 14.73 -12.78
C ALA A 145 0.86 13.86 -13.71
N GLN A 146 0.87 14.18 -15.00
CA GLN A 146 1.75 13.57 -16.00
C GLN A 146 2.99 14.44 -16.25
N GLY A 147 4.02 13.86 -16.88
CA GLY A 147 5.27 14.54 -17.20
C GLY A 147 6.28 14.62 -16.04
N ARG A 148 6.15 13.77 -15.01
CA ARG A 148 7.06 13.69 -13.86
C ARG A 148 7.32 12.23 -13.49
N THR A 149 8.59 11.85 -13.41
CA THR A 149 9.03 10.50 -13.00
C THR A 149 9.82 10.57 -11.70
N LEU A 150 9.81 9.48 -10.92
CA LEU A 150 10.64 9.36 -9.71
C LEU A 150 12.11 9.67 -10.02
N ALA A 151 12.75 10.47 -9.16
CA ALA A 151 14.20 10.60 -9.20
C ALA A 151 14.84 9.23 -8.95
N PRO A 152 15.92 8.83 -9.66
CA PRO A 152 16.44 7.45 -9.59
C PRO A 152 16.85 6.98 -8.19
N GLN A 153 17.25 7.90 -7.31
CA GLN A 153 17.54 7.63 -5.90
C GLN A 153 16.63 8.40 -4.94
N ALA A 154 15.40 8.72 -5.37
CA ALA A 154 14.40 9.40 -4.54
C ALA A 154 14.31 8.76 -3.16
N ILE A 155 14.73 9.47 -2.11
CA ILE A 155 14.76 8.91 -0.77
C ILE A 155 13.33 8.59 -0.35
N SER A 156 13.16 7.56 0.48
CA SER A 156 11.85 7.03 0.87
C SER A 156 11.72 6.84 2.38
N ALA A 157 12.84 6.60 3.07
CA ALA A 157 12.94 6.54 4.52
C ALA A 157 14.34 6.99 4.99
N VAL A 158 14.43 7.61 6.17
CA VAL A 158 15.69 8.01 6.82
C VAL A 158 15.59 7.67 8.30
N ASP A 159 16.64 7.09 8.87
CA ASP A 159 16.80 6.87 10.31
C ASP A 159 18.25 7.15 10.74
N ILE A 160 18.44 7.46 12.02
CA ILE A 160 19.75 7.64 12.64
C ILE A 160 19.78 6.82 13.94
N SER A 161 20.81 5.99 14.10
CA SER A 161 20.99 5.18 15.31
C SER A 161 20.99 6.06 16.57
N ALA A 162 20.51 5.52 17.70
CA ALA A 162 20.39 6.28 18.94
C ALA A 162 21.75 6.64 19.59
N ASP A 163 22.87 6.10 19.11
CA ASP A 163 24.23 6.55 19.41
C ASP A 163 24.76 7.62 18.45
N GLY A 164 23.97 8.04 17.46
CA GLY A 164 24.29 9.07 16.46
C GLY A 164 25.33 8.67 15.42
N LYS A 165 25.79 7.41 15.38
CA LYS A 165 26.93 6.98 14.55
C LYS A 165 26.56 6.52 13.16
N PHE A 166 25.37 5.94 12.98
CA PHE A 166 24.93 5.31 11.74
C PHE A 166 23.69 6.01 11.20
N ILE A 167 23.74 6.40 9.93
CA ILE A 167 22.61 6.96 9.18
C ILE A 167 22.16 5.87 8.22
N THR A 168 20.88 5.51 8.26
CA THR A 168 20.28 4.48 7.39
C THR A 168 19.27 5.14 6.46
N VAL A 169 19.33 4.81 5.17
CA VAL A 169 18.50 5.44 4.15
C VAL A 169 17.88 4.39 3.24
N GLY A 170 16.56 4.45 3.08
CA GLY A 170 15.82 3.74 2.04
C GLY A 170 15.56 4.66 0.86
N THR A 171 15.57 4.14 -0.37
CA THR A 171 15.19 4.88 -1.58
C THR A 171 14.17 4.13 -2.43
N MET A 172 13.40 4.86 -3.23
CA MET A 172 12.55 4.31 -4.29
C MET A 172 13.35 4.01 -5.58
N ALA A 173 14.58 3.54 -5.45
CA ALA A 173 15.38 3.16 -6.60
C ALA A 173 14.89 1.88 -7.29
N PHE A 174 15.09 1.83 -8.61
CA PHE A 174 14.72 0.70 -9.46
C PHE A 174 15.58 -0.56 -9.19
N SER A 175 15.16 -1.72 -9.70
CA SER A 175 15.71 -3.05 -9.38
C SER A 175 17.19 -3.30 -9.71
N HIS A 176 17.86 -2.39 -10.41
CA HIS A 176 19.29 -2.47 -10.73
C HIS A 176 20.17 -1.62 -9.78
N ASP A 177 19.56 -0.74 -9.01
CA ASP A 177 20.22 0.19 -8.10
C ASP A 177 20.16 -0.30 -6.64
N ALA A 178 21.11 0.15 -5.83
CA ALA A 178 20.99 0.00 -4.38
C ALA A 178 19.84 0.89 -3.86
N ASN A 179 19.01 0.31 -2.98
CA ASN A 179 17.82 0.95 -2.42
C ASN A 179 17.84 0.98 -0.88
N VAL A 180 18.84 0.37 -0.25
CA VAL A 180 19.16 0.52 1.19
C VAL A 180 20.62 0.92 1.32
N TRP A 181 20.88 1.97 2.11
CA TRP A 181 22.20 2.59 2.27
C TRP A 181 22.50 2.80 3.75
N GLN A 182 23.77 2.69 4.13
CA GLN A 182 24.26 2.99 5.46
C GLN A 182 25.51 3.88 5.39
N PHE A 183 25.49 4.98 6.14
CA PHE A 183 26.57 5.97 6.21
C PHE A 183 27.01 6.17 7.67
N ALA A 184 28.25 6.63 7.85
CA ALA A 184 28.70 7.21 9.11
C ALA A 184 28.20 8.65 9.24
N ALA A 185 28.22 9.18 10.48
CA ALA A 185 27.72 10.53 10.80
C ALA A 185 28.40 11.67 10.02
N ASP A 186 29.64 11.47 9.56
CA ASP A 186 30.42 12.41 8.72
C ASP A 186 30.00 12.39 7.23
N GLY A 187 29.08 11.49 6.86
CA GLY A 187 28.63 11.29 5.49
C GLY A 187 29.41 10.20 4.73
N SER A 188 30.41 9.57 5.34
CA SER A 188 31.17 8.47 4.69
C SER A 188 30.27 7.25 4.45
N LEU A 189 30.21 6.77 3.19
CA LEU A 189 29.45 5.56 2.84
C LEU A 189 30.09 4.32 3.48
N LEU A 190 29.34 3.61 4.32
CA LEU A 190 29.79 2.38 4.97
C LEU A 190 29.38 1.14 4.16
N ALA A 191 28.15 1.12 3.64
CA ALA A 191 27.61 0.03 2.86
C ALA A 191 26.37 0.44 2.05
N LYS A 192 26.08 -0.31 0.99
CA LYS A 192 24.84 -0.19 0.21
C LYS A 192 24.36 -1.56 -0.24
N ARG A 193 23.05 -1.73 -0.40
CA ARG A 193 22.43 -2.99 -0.82
C ARG A 193 21.27 -2.74 -1.79
N HIS A 194 21.19 -3.58 -2.81
CA HIS A 194 19.94 -3.83 -3.52
C HIS A 194 19.15 -4.90 -2.73
N LEU A 195 17.97 -4.52 -2.24
CA LEU A 195 17.04 -5.34 -1.49
C LEU A 195 15.71 -5.44 -2.26
N PRO A 196 15.43 -6.56 -2.94
CA PRO A 196 14.12 -6.82 -3.54
C PRO A 196 13.11 -7.29 -2.45
N PRO A 197 11.81 -7.03 -2.61
CA PRO A 197 11.19 -6.18 -3.64
C PRO A 197 11.49 -4.68 -3.45
N TRP A 198 11.35 -3.91 -4.53
CA TRP A 198 11.43 -2.45 -4.50
C TRP A 198 10.26 -1.85 -3.72
N ALA A 199 10.53 -1.37 -2.49
CA ALA A 199 10.07 -0.11 -1.89
C ALA A 199 10.31 -0.06 -0.36
N PRO A 200 11.55 0.21 0.11
CA PRO A 200 11.84 0.42 1.53
C PRO A 200 11.09 1.62 2.10
N MET A 201 10.13 1.40 3.00
CA MET A 201 9.29 2.44 3.62
C MET A 201 9.68 2.78 5.06
N GLN A 202 10.44 1.91 5.71
CA GLN A 202 11.06 2.13 7.01
C GLN A 202 12.44 1.48 7.00
N VAL A 203 13.41 2.12 7.64
CA VAL A 203 14.75 1.59 7.90
C VAL A 203 15.10 1.92 9.34
N ALA A 204 15.87 1.06 10.01
CA ALA A 204 16.46 1.37 11.30
C ALA A 204 17.78 0.64 11.50
N THR A 205 18.80 1.34 12.02
CA THR A 205 20.05 0.73 12.51
C THR A 205 20.10 0.87 14.04
N LEU A 206 20.21 -0.25 14.75
CA LEU A 206 20.31 -0.26 16.21
C LEU A 206 21.73 0.14 16.67
N ASN A 207 21.85 0.51 17.94
CA ASN A 207 23.11 0.94 18.57
C ASN A 207 24.31 0.03 18.24
N GLY A 208 25.47 0.65 17.99
CA GLY A 208 26.69 -0.08 17.61
C GLY A 208 26.64 -0.68 16.20
N GLY A 209 25.59 -0.46 15.41
CA GLY A 209 25.56 -0.76 13.97
C GLY A 209 25.45 -2.23 13.59
N ARG A 210 25.36 -3.15 14.56
CA ARG A 210 25.40 -4.60 14.30
C ARG A 210 24.08 -5.21 13.86
N ALA A 211 22.95 -4.52 14.06
CA ALA A 211 21.62 -5.02 13.76
C ALA A 211 20.77 -3.97 13.05
N LEU A 212 19.98 -4.41 12.06
CA LEU A 212 19.28 -3.53 11.13
C LEU A 212 17.90 -4.11 10.79
N ALA A 213 16.89 -3.25 10.69
CA ALA A 213 15.54 -3.59 10.25
C ALA A 213 15.14 -2.79 9.00
N VAL A 214 14.59 -3.44 7.98
CA VAL A 214 14.04 -2.79 6.78
C VAL A 214 12.60 -3.24 6.54
N GLY A 215 11.68 -2.29 6.53
CA GLY A 215 10.28 -2.51 6.18
C GLY A 215 10.05 -2.24 4.69
N LEU A 216 9.63 -3.26 3.95
CA LEU A 216 9.33 -3.20 2.53
C LEU A 216 7.82 -3.17 2.31
N ALA A 217 7.35 -2.15 1.60
CA ALA A 217 5.96 -2.01 1.23
C ALA A 217 5.67 -2.86 -0.03
N TYR A 218 4.83 -3.89 0.08
CA TYR A 218 4.42 -4.72 -1.06
C TYR A 218 2.92 -5.06 -1.00
N SER A 219 2.45 -5.86 -1.96
CA SER A 219 1.10 -6.46 -1.97
C SER A 219 0.82 -7.41 -0.81
N ARG A 220 -0.45 -7.81 -0.69
CA ARG A 220 -0.99 -8.80 0.25
C ARG A 220 -1.70 -9.98 -0.41
N VAL A 221 -1.91 -9.94 -1.73
CA VAL A 221 -2.65 -11.00 -2.45
C VAL A 221 -1.69 -12.02 -3.07
N THR A 222 -0.43 -11.64 -3.21
CA THR A 222 0.66 -12.43 -3.80
C THR A 222 1.89 -12.37 -2.90
N SER A 223 2.60 -13.49 -2.81
CA SER A 223 3.83 -13.61 -2.01
C SER A 223 4.99 -12.90 -2.70
N PRO A 224 5.86 -12.17 -1.97
CA PRO A 224 5.84 -11.97 -0.51
C PRO A 224 4.83 -10.90 -0.05
N GLU A 225 4.09 -11.16 1.03
CA GLU A 225 3.26 -10.15 1.72
C GLU A 225 4.16 -8.97 2.25
N PRO A 226 3.62 -7.83 2.74
CA PRO A 226 4.46 -6.70 3.17
C PRO A 226 5.46 -7.16 4.23
N THR A 227 6.75 -7.06 3.90
CA THR A 227 7.79 -7.82 4.60
C THR A 227 8.64 -6.89 5.43
N VAL A 228 9.04 -7.33 6.63
CA VAL A 228 10.15 -6.70 7.34
C VAL A 228 11.31 -7.68 7.39
N TRP A 229 12.46 -7.22 6.90
CA TRP A 229 13.73 -7.90 7.09
C TRP A 229 14.33 -7.46 8.43
N LEU A 230 14.66 -8.41 9.31
CA LEU A 230 15.29 -8.16 10.61
C LEU A 230 16.45 -9.12 10.85
N GLY A 231 17.66 -8.60 11.07
CA GLY A 231 18.87 -9.40 11.29
C GLY A 231 20.11 -8.55 11.59
N SER A 232 21.29 -9.18 11.49
CA SER A 232 22.56 -8.47 11.61
C SER A 232 22.84 -7.60 10.38
N ALA A 233 23.54 -6.48 10.56
CA ALA A 233 23.86 -5.57 9.46
C ALA A 233 24.69 -6.27 8.37
N ASP A 234 25.64 -7.13 8.73
CA ASP A 234 26.43 -7.91 7.77
C ASP A 234 25.57 -8.89 6.94
N ALA A 235 24.56 -9.52 7.54
CA ALA A 235 23.66 -10.43 6.84
C ALA A 235 22.78 -9.73 5.79
N LEU A 236 22.49 -8.43 5.97
CA LEU A 236 21.82 -7.63 4.93
C LEU A 236 22.81 -7.10 3.89
N LEU A 237 23.90 -6.51 4.37
CA LEU A 237 24.73 -5.61 3.57
C LEU A 237 25.86 -6.35 2.84
N ARG A 238 26.36 -7.46 3.38
CA ARG A 238 27.53 -8.20 2.86
C ARG A 238 27.20 -9.62 2.37
N GLU A 239 26.23 -10.29 2.98
CA GLU A 239 25.90 -11.69 2.65
C GLU A 239 24.82 -11.83 1.55
N PRO A 240 24.65 -13.02 0.92
CA PRO A 240 23.44 -13.33 0.15
C PRO A 240 22.19 -13.19 1.01
N LEU A 241 21.08 -12.69 0.43
CA LEU A 241 19.84 -12.55 1.21
C LEU A 241 19.33 -13.91 1.67
N ASN A 242 18.85 -13.94 2.91
CA ASN A 242 18.29 -15.12 3.55
C ASN A 242 16.84 -14.84 3.93
N ASP A 243 15.89 -15.46 3.23
CA ASP A 243 14.45 -15.28 3.42
C ASP A 243 13.99 -15.64 4.84
N ARG A 244 14.78 -16.39 5.63
CA ARG A 244 14.49 -16.65 7.05
C ARG A 244 14.62 -15.43 7.95
N LEU A 245 15.28 -14.36 7.47
CA LEU A 245 15.41 -13.07 8.15
C LEU A 245 14.28 -12.10 7.76
N ALA A 246 13.52 -12.42 6.71
CA ALA A 246 12.28 -11.77 6.37
C ALA A 246 11.11 -12.36 7.19
N GLU A 247 10.27 -11.50 7.75
CA GLU A 247 8.93 -11.87 8.23
C GLU A 247 7.90 -11.13 7.40
N ALA A 248 7.05 -11.90 6.71
CA ALA A 248 5.82 -11.42 6.11
C ALA A 248 4.89 -10.81 7.17
N ASP A 249 4.01 -9.89 6.75
CA ASP A 249 2.91 -9.43 7.59
C ASP A 249 1.90 -10.55 7.89
N THR A 250 1.00 -10.31 8.85
CA THR A 250 -0.13 -11.22 9.07
C THR A 250 -1.35 -10.80 8.26
N ARG A 251 -2.34 -11.69 8.18
CA ARG A 251 -3.69 -11.37 7.66
C ARG A 251 -4.35 -10.20 8.39
N ASP A 252 -4.02 -9.93 9.66
CA ASP A 252 -4.51 -8.75 10.38
C ASP A 252 -4.09 -7.43 9.72
N SER A 253 -3.06 -7.45 8.86
CA SER A 253 -2.69 -6.31 8.03
C SER A 253 -3.86 -5.78 7.20
N GLU A 254 -4.86 -6.60 6.85
CA GLU A 254 -6.15 -6.17 6.24
C GLU A 254 -6.71 -4.91 6.89
N LEU A 255 -6.59 -4.80 8.22
CA LEU A 255 -7.03 -3.63 8.99
C LEU A 255 -6.12 -2.40 8.85
N ALA A 256 -4.82 -2.54 8.57
CA ALA A 256 -3.87 -1.42 8.52
C ALA A 256 -4.04 -0.46 7.31
N ARG A 257 -5.10 -0.58 6.51
CA ARG A 257 -5.41 0.29 5.36
C ARG A 257 -6.38 1.38 5.76
N LEU A 258 -6.02 2.65 5.60
CA LEU A 258 -6.89 3.79 5.88
C LEU A 258 -6.96 4.74 4.68
N ARG A 259 -8.15 5.26 4.37
CA ARG A 259 -8.35 6.35 3.40
C ARG A 259 -8.85 7.61 4.13
N PRO A 260 -8.02 8.64 4.33
CA PRO A 260 -8.45 9.99 4.69
C PRO A 260 -9.15 10.70 3.51
N GLY A 261 -10.10 11.58 3.81
CA GLY A 261 -10.59 12.59 2.87
C GLY A 261 -12.10 12.67 2.73
N ALA A 262 -12.57 13.57 1.86
CA ALA A 262 -13.96 13.70 1.46
C ALA A 262 -14.01 13.98 -0.05
N GLY A 263 -14.94 13.35 -0.78
CA GLY A 263 -15.09 13.51 -2.23
C GLY A 263 -14.71 12.29 -3.07
N ASP A 264 -14.55 12.52 -4.38
CA ASP A 264 -14.33 11.49 -5.41
C ASP A 264 -13.16 10.58 -5.05
N TRP A 265 -13.47 9.30 -4.89
CA TRP A 265 -12.51 8.26 -4.54
C TRP A 265 -11.45 8.05 -5.61
N ARG A 266 -11.70 8.43 -6.87
CA ARG A 266 -10.73 8.35 -7.97
C ARG A 266 -9.51 9.25 -7.75
N THR A 267 -9.60 10.25 -6.85
CA THR A 267 -8.52 11.20 -6.54
C THR A 267 -7.58 10.77 -5.42
N GLY A 268 -7.88 9.67 -4.71
CA GLY A 268 -7.05 9.21 -3.61
C GLY A 268 -7.37 7.80 -3.11
N TRP A 269 -6.47 6.85 -3.43
CA TRP A 269 -6.30 5.60 -2.71
C TRP A 269 -4.83 5.29 -2.45
N LEU A 270 -4.58 4.82 -1.23
CA LEU A 270 -3.66 3.76 -0.85
C LEU A 270 -2.25 3.76 -1.45
N ALA A 271 -1.35 4.36 -0.68
CA ALA A 271 -0.18 3.63 -0.22
C ALA A 271 -0.32 3.37 1.29
N SER A 272 0.36 2.35 1.82
CA SER A 272 0.20 1.87 3.20
C SER A 272 0.84 2.80 4.24
N HIS A 273 0.20 3.94 4.52
CA HIS A 273 0.59 4.85 5.61
C HIS A 273 -0.58 5.06 6.53
N LEU A 274 -0.73 4.12 7.46
CA LEU A 274 -0.80 4.45 8.88
C LEU A 274 -0.07 3.35 9.68
N GLY A 275 -0.26 2.06 9.33
CA GLY A 275 0.48 0.98 9.97
C GLY A 275 1.99 1.02 9.72
N GLU A 276 2.78 1.43 10.72
CA GLU A 276 4.20 1.11 10.80
C GLU A 276 4.39 -0.42 10.70
N LEU A 277 5.34 -0.89 9.90
CA LEU A 277 5.63 -2.32 9.76
C LEU A 277 6.39 -2.86 10.98
N PHE A 278 7.25 -2.04 11.58
CA PHE A 278 7.95 -2.30 12.83
C PHE A 278 8.13 -0.99 13.63
N VAL A 279 8.43 -1.11 14.92
CA VAL A 279 8.80 -0.03 15.84
C VAL A 279 10.14 -0.36 16.50
N HIS A 280 10.96 0.60 16.87
CA HIS A 280 12.29 0.34 17.46
C HIS A 280 12.63 1.30 18.60
N GLY A 281 13.42 0.81 19.54
CA GLY A 281 14.19 1.62 20.49
C GLY A 281 15.68 1.66 20.09
N PRO A 282 16.56 2.14 20.98
CA PRO A 282 18.02 2.16 20.76
C PRO A 282 18.62 0.78 20.50
N ASP A 283 18.21 -0.20 21.30
CA ASP A 283 18.84 -1.52 21.37
C ASP A 283 17.94 -2.68 20.87
N TRP A 284 16.75 -2.37 20.33
CA TRP A 284 15.80 -3.37 19.85
C TRP A 284 14.88 -2.86 18.74
N ALA A 285 14.42 -3.76 17.87
CA ALA A 285 13.35 -3.51 16.89
C ALA A 285 12.28 -4.61 16.99
N PHE A 286 11.00 -4.22 17.03
CA PHE A 286 9.85 -5.11 17.17
C PHE A 286 8.95 -5.09 15.94
N LYS A 287 8.75 -6.26 15.35
CA LYS A 287 7.80 -6.56 14.28
C LYS A 287 6.62 -7.36 14.87
N PRO A 288 5.43 -6.77 15.02
CA PRO A 288 4.21 -7.53 15.25
C PRO A 288 4.04 -8.58 14.14
N PRO A 289 3.62 -9.81 14.46
CA PRO A 289 2.93 -10.23 15.69
C PRO A 289 3.85 -10.71 16.82
N GLY A 290 5.18 -10.67 16.69
CA GLY A 290 6.00 -11.29 17.73
C GLY A 290 7.50 -11.44 17.48
N LEU A 291 8.11 -10.76 16.52
CA LEU A 291 9.57 -10.85 16.34
C LEU A 291 10.27 -9.63 16.96
N LEU A 292 11.15 -9.87 17.92
CA LEU A 292 12.04 -8.88 18.51
C LEU A 292 13.48 -9.15 18.02
N LEU A 293 14.10 -8.15 17.41
CA LEU A 293 15.53 -8.09 17.07
C LEU A 293 16.23 -7.27 18.15
N HIS A 294 17.34 -7.77 18.68
CA HIS A 294 18.20 -7.06 19.64
C HIS A 294 19.45 -6.49 18.93
N ALA A 295 20.08 -5.47 19.50
CA ALA A 295 21.25 -4.79 18.91
C ALA A 295 22.53 -5.65 18.81
N ASP A 296 22.55 -6.84 19.42
CA ASP A 296 23.58 -7.87 19.22
C ASP A 296 23.30 -8.76 18.00
N GLY A 297 22.19 -8.56 17.29
CA GLY A 297 21.71 -9.37 16.17
C GLY A 297 20.86 -10.57 16.59
N ARG A 298 20.66 -10.82 17.90
CA ARG A 298 19.81 -11.90 18.39
C ARG A 298 18.36 -11.65 18.02
N ARG A 299 17.70 -12.68 17.48
CA ARG A 299 16.28 -12.69 17.17
C ARG A 299 15.52 -13.52 18.20
N GLU A 300 14.42 -12.99 18.69
CA GLU A 300 13.59 -13.57 19.75
C GLU A 300 12.12 -13.57 19.31
N ARG A 301 11.49 -14.75 19.30
CA ARG A 301 10.09 -14.90 18.91
C ARG A 301 9.21 -14.98 20.16
N LEU A 302 8.44 -13.91 20.37
CA LEU A 302 7.39 -13.78 21.35
C LEU A 302 6.19 -14.69 20.94
N ARG A 303 5.71 -15.53 21.87
CA ARG A 303 4.59 -16.47 21.68
C ARG A 303 3.28 -15.91 22.27
N TYR A 304 2.26 -15.78 21.43
CA TYR A 304 0.90 -15.32 21.77
C TYR A 304 0.29 -15.90 23.06
N GLU A 305 0.66 -17.13 23.44
CA GLU A 305 0.17 -17.84 24.63
C GLU A 305 0.69 -17.26 25.96
N ASP A 306 1.78 -16.50 25.94
CA ASP A 306 2.38 -15.89 27.12
C ASP A 306 1.73 -14.52 27.42
N LYS A 307 1.02 -14.41 28.55
CA LYS A 307 0.11 -13.28 28.87
C LYS A 307 0.75 -11.89 29.08
N ASN A 308 2.07 -11.75 28.92
CA ASN A 308 2.85 -10.52 29.19
C ASN A 308 3.79 -10.17 28.03
N GLN A 309 3.30 -10.19 26.79
CA GLN A 309 4.11 -9.81 25.62
C GLN A 309 3.52 -8.61 24.89
N LEU A 310 4.41 -7.71 24.43
CA LEU A 310 4.16 -6.65 23.46
C LEU A 310 3.11 -7.13 22.44
N PRO A 311 2.12 -6.29 22.13
CA PRO A 311 0.86 -6.75 21.59
C PRO A 311 1.07 -7.42 20.23
N THR A 312 0.65 -8.67 20.18
CA THR A 312 0.87 -9.60 19.07
C THR A 312 -0.11 -9.43 17.91
N ASN A 313 -0.94 -8.39 17.95
CA ASN A 313 -1.84 -7.99 16.86
C ASN A 313 -1.21 -6.81 16.09
N ARG A 314 -1.54 -6.65 14.81
CA ARG A 314 -1.05 -5.50 14.04
C ARG A 314 -1.72 -4.20 14.50
N ALA A 315 -0.92 -3.29 15.07
CA ALA A 315 -1.34 -1.94 15.43
C ALA A 315 -1.50 -1.05 14.19
N MET A 316 -2.40 -0.07 14.30
CA MET A 316 -2.61 0.99 13.30
C MET A 316 -1.49 2.02 13.30
N ARG A 317 -0.86 2.26 14.44
CA ARG A 317 0.33 3.09 14.63
C ARG A 317 1.14 2.51 15.79
N MET A 318 2.44 2.73 15.79
CA MET A 318 3.30 2.41 16.93
C MET A 318 4.21 3.61 17.20
N ALA A 319 4.88 3.60 18.35
CA ALA A 319 5.95 4.51 18.71
C ALA A 319 6.71 3.92 19.92
N ALA A 320 7.97 4.30 20.11
CA ALA A 320 8.76 3.96 21.29
C ALA A 320 9.22 5.23 22.03
N SER A 321 9.50 5.10 23.34
CA SER A 321 10.30 6.11 24.03
C SER A 321 11.76 6.02 23.59
N ARG A 322 12.44 7.16 23.49
CA ARG A 322 13.86 7.21 23.09
C ARG A 322 14.77 6.39 24.00
N ASP A 323 14.45 6.28 25.29
CA ASP A 323 15.20 5.42 26.22
C ASP A 323 14.96 3.91 26.01
N GLY A 324 14.13 3.53 25.03
CA GLY A 324 13.83 2.15 24.66
C GLY A 324 12.98 1.38 25.66
N LYS A 325 12.54 1.99 26.77
CA LYS A 325 11.87 1.26 27.85
C LYS A 325 10.38 1.08 27.62
N ARG A 326 9.75 1.93 26.81
CA ARG A 326 8.30 1.96 26.59
C ARG A 326 7.97 1.94 25.11
N ALA A 327 6.85 1.29 24.78
CA ALA A 327 6.25 1.31 23.45
C ALA A 327 4.75 1.58 23.56
N ALA A 328 4.20 2.37 22.65
CA ALA A 328 2.77 2.64 22.53
C ALA A 328 2.25 2.15 21.19
N PHE A 329 1.02 1.65 21.20
CA PHE A 329 0.37 1.03 20.05
C PHE A 329 -1.02 1.66 19.90
N GLY A 330 -1.29 2.28 18.76
CA GLY A 330 -2.59 2.84 18.38
C GLY A 330 -3.40 1.84 17.57
N TRP A 331 -4.72 1.84 17.75
CA TRP A 331 -5.60 0.76 17.29
C TRP A 331 -6.81 1.24 16.49
N LEU A 332 -7.44 0.30 15.78
CA LEU A 332 -8.76 0.42 15.20
C LEU A 332 -9.81 -0.11 16.18
N CYS A 333 -10.74 0.74 16.58
CA CYS A 333 -11.83 0.40 17.49
C CYS A 333 -13.16 0.44 16.76
N LEU A 334 -13.83 -0.70 16.60
CA LEU A 334 -15.17 -0.77 16.02
C LEU A 334 -16.23 -0.57 17.12
N LYS A 335 -17.26 0.24 16.87
CA LYS A 335 -18.34 0.49 17.86
C LYS A 335 -19.23 -0.74 18.08
N GLN A 336 -19.27 -1.68 17.14
CA GLN A 336 -20.04 -2.93 17.21
C GLN A 336 -19.19 -4.15 16.82
N PRO A 337 -19.45 -5.35 17.40
CA PRO A 337 -18.89 -6.61 16.94
C PRO A 337 -19.34 -6.96 15.53
N THR A 338 -18.45 -7.60 14.77
CA THR A 338 -18.75 -8.11 13.43
C THR A 338 -18.38 -9.60 13.39
N ALA A 339 -18.97 -10.36 12.48
CA ALA A 339 -18.63 -11.79 12.34
C ALA A 339 -17.18 -12.02 11.83
N SER A 340 -16.61 -11.01 11.17
CA SER A 340 -15.33 -11.09 10.45
C SER A 340 -14.14 -10.47 11.20
N LEU A 341 -14.37 -9.47 12.06
CA LEU A 341 -13.33 -8.69 12.74
C LEU A 341 -13.52 -8.67 14.26
N ARG A 342 -12.42 -8.90 15.00
CA ARG A 342 -12.39 -8.77 16.47
C ARG A 342 -12.51 -7.30 16.86
N THR A 343 -13.40 -6.99 17.81
CA THR A 343 -13.52 -5.63 18.38
C THR A 343 -12.42 -5.36 19.39
N GLN A 344 -11.61 -4.34 19.12
CA GLN A 344 -10.72 -3.72 20.10
C GLN A 344 -11.40 -2.47 20.68
N ARG A 345 -11.41 -2.32 22.02
CA ARG A 345 -11.99 -1.15 22.71
C ARG A 345 -10.97 -0.09 23.15
N GLN A 346 -9.71 -0.49 23.24
CA GLN A 346 -8.60 0.38 23.63
C GLN A 346 -8.02 1.03 22.38
N SER A 347 -8.08 2.36 22.30
CA SER A 347 -7.57 3.15 21.17
C SER A 347 -6.05 3.28 21.21
N VAL A 348 -5.48 3.34 22.41
CA VAL A 348 -4.04 3.17 22.65
C VAL A 348 -3.79 2.13 23.74
N SER A 349 -2.70 1.38 23.62
CA SER A 349 -2.12 0.61 24.73
C SER A 349 -0.62 0.90 24.84
N VAL A 350 -0.13 1.01 26.07
CA VAL A 350 1.25 1.37 26.39
C VAL A 350 1.88 0.27 27.24
N TRP A 351 3.10 -0.10 26.88
CA TRP A 351 3.81 -1.27 27.38
C TRP A 351 5.23 -0.88 27.82
N SER A 352 5.77 -1.59 28.80
CA SER A 352 7.21 -1.67 29.01
C SER A 352 7.79 -2.79 28.16
N VAL A 353 9.03 -2.61 27.70
CA VAL A 353 9.70 -3.56 26.80
C VAL A 353 10.59 -4.54 27.56
N ASN A 354 11.25 -4.09 28.63
CA ASN A 354 12.10 -4.93 29.48
C ASN A 354 11.95 -4.55 30.97
N PRO A 355 11.32 -5.40 31.82
CA PRO A 355 10.57 -6.59 31.43
C PRO A 355 9.35 -6.21 30.56
N ASN A 356 8.96 -7.15 29.70
CA ASN A 356 7.83 -6.98 28.81
C ASN A 356 6.52 -7.07 29.62
N SER A 357 5.73 -5.99 29.68
CA SER A 357 4.44 -5.99 30.36
C SER A 357 3.55 -4.79 29.97
N PRO A 358 2.21 -4.94 30.03
CA PRO A 358 1.31 -3.82 29.79
C PRO A 358 1.37 -2.84 30.97
N LEU A 359 1.46 -1.54 30.68
CA LEU A 359 1.44 -0.47 31.68
C LEU A 359 0.03 0.10 31.86
N TRP A 360 -0.59 0.54 30.76
CA TRP A 360 -1.93 1.10 30.75
C TRP A 360 -2.52 1.15 29.32
N SER A 361 -3.81 1.45 29.22
CA SER A 361 -4.51 1.64 27.94
C SER A 361 -5.64 2.66 28.09
N ALA A 362 -5.93 3.42 27.04
CA ALA A 362 -7.06 4.34 27.02
C ALA A 362 -8.15 3.89 26.03
N VAL A 363 -9.40 3.95 26.48
CA VAL A 363 -10.57 3.65 25.64
C VAL A 363 -10.72 4.67 24.52
N ALA A 364 -11.30 4.23 23.40
CA ALA A 364 -11.62 5.10 22.28
C ALA A 364 -12.60 6.21 22.67
N SER A 365 -12.42 7.38 22.07
CA SER A 365 -13.38 8.48 22.21
C SER A 365 -14.74 8.10 21.59
N ASP A 366 -15.81 8.37 22.33
CA ASP A 366 -17.21 8.07 22.02
C ASP A 366 -17.94 9.22 21.32
N ASP A 367 -17.50 10.47 21.60
CA ASP A 367 -17.92 11.73 20.97
C ASP A 367 -17.55 11.87 19.47
N LEU A 368 -16.78 10.93 18.93
CA LEU A 368 -16.39 10.91 17.52
C LEU A 368 -17.49 10.30 16.64
N SER A 369 -17.92 11.03 15.61
CA SER A 369 -18.88 10.59 14.62
C SER A 369 -18.35 10.82 13.21
N ALA A 370 -18.31 9.75 12.41
CA ALA A 370 -17.90 9.83 11.02
C ALA A 370 -19.11 10.21 10.16
N PRO A 371 -19.03 11.22 9.27
CA PRO A 371 -20.05 11.45 8.24
C PRO A 371 -20.25 10.23 7.33
N GLY A 372 -21.25 10.33 6.46
CA GLY A 372 -21.84 9.21 5.72
C GLY A 372 -20.86 8.33 4.93
N PRO A 373 -21.22 7.06 4.71
CA PRO A 373 -20.34 6.07 4.10
C PRO A 373 -20.05 6.37 2.62
N LEU A 374 -18.92 5.85 2.15
CA LEU A 374 -18.62 5.79 0.72
C LEU A 374 -19.55 4.78 0.03
N ASN A 375 -20.00 5.09 -1.18
CA ASN A 375 -20.76 4.15 -2.01
C ASN A 375 -20.13 4.00 -3.41
N PRO A 376 -19.06 3.19 -3.58
CA PRO A 376 -18.45 2.93 -4.89
C PRO A 376 -19.42 2.32 -5.91
N ALA A 377 -20.46 1.61 -5.46
CA ALA A 377 -21.47 1.02 -6.36
C ALA A 377 -22.33 2.08 -7.07
N ALA A 378 -22.52 3.26 -6.46
CA ALA A 378 -23.25 4.38 -7.09
C ALA A 378 -22.53 4.92 -8.35
N ASP A 379 -21.21 4.82 -8.40
CA ASP A 379 -20.39 5.29 -9.54
C ASP A 379 -20.29 4.27 -10.69
N PHE A 380 -20.75 3.03 -10.47
CA PHE A 380 -20.69 1.94 -11.44
C PHE A 380 -21.99 1.11 -11.50
N PRO A 381 -23.16 1.74 -11.72
CA PRO A 381 -24.44 1.02 -11.72
C PRO A 381 -24.53 -0.05 -12.82
N GLU A 382 -23.79 0.08 -13.93
CA GLU A 382 -23.73 -0.93 -14.98
C GLU A 382 -22.94 -2.18 -14.55
N LEU A 383 -21.78 -2.03 -13.88
CA LEU A 383 -20.99 -3.18 -13.43
C LEU A 383 -21.73 -4.00 -12.36
N MET A 384 -22.59 -3.35 -11.56
CA MET A 384 -23.49 -4.07 -10.64
C MET A 384 -24.49 -4.99 -11.38
N LYS A 385 -24.89 -4.66 -12.61
CA LYS A 385 -25.75 -5.53 -13.45
C LYS A 385 -24.98 -6.72 -14.02
N ASP A 386 -23.68 -6.54 -14.27
CA ASP A 386 -22.75 -7.58 -14.73
C ASP A 386 -22.28 -8.51 -13.58
N GLY A 387 -22.95 -8.48 -12.42
CA GLY A 387 -22.71 -9.38 -11.29
C GLY A 387 -21.59 -8.97 -10.33
N PHE A 388 -21.03 -7.76 -10.46
CA PHE A 388 -20.00 -7.28 -9.54
C PHE A 388 -20.61 -6.91 -8.18
N ARG A 389 -20.03 -7.38 -7.07
CA ARG A 389 -20.47 -6.99 -5.71
C ARG A 389 -19.65 -5.81 -5.17
N LEU A 390 -19.89 -4.61 -5.72
CA LEU A 390 -19.17 -3.39 -5.32
C LEU A 390 -19.74 -2.71 -4.06
N ALA A 391 -20.99 -3.03 -3.70
CA ALA A 391 -21.59 -2.59 -2.45
C ALA A 391 -20.93 -3.30 -1.26
N ALA A 392 -20.83 -2.60 -0.13
CA ALA A 392 -20.50 -3.22 1.14
C ALA A 392 -21.68 -4.07 1.63
N ASP A 393 -21.41 -5.23 2.22
CA ASP A 393 -22.42 -6.04 2.90
C ASP A 393 -22.79 -5.44 4.27
N GLU A 394 -21.81 -4.80 4.93
CA GLU A 394 -21.98 -4.05 6.18
C GLU A 394 -21.07 -2.79 6.15
N VAL A 395 -21.50 -1.68 6.79
CA VAL A 395 -20.59 -0.58 7.10
C VAL A 395 -20.58 -0.33 8.60
N VAL A 396 -19.39 -0.37 9.19
CA VAL A 396 -19.18 -0.45 10.63
C VAL A 396 -18.51 0.83 11.13
N PRO A 397 -19.19 1.66 11.94
CA PRO A 397 -18.58 2.85 12.50
C PRO A 397 -17.56 2.49 13.58
N GLY A 398 -16.52 3.30 13.68
CA GLY A 398 -15.43 3.12 14.62
C GLY A 398 -14.64 4.39 14.91
N THR A 399 -13.55 4.22 15.64
CA THR A 399 -12.53 5.22 15.94
C THR A 399 -11.16 4.62 15.61
N VAL A 400 -10.20 5.43 15.16
CA VAL A 400 -8.81 4.99 14.95
C VAL A 400 -7.82 5.99 15.53
N ALA A 401 -6.82 5.49 16.26
CA ALA A 401 -5.62 6.24 16.62
C ALA A 401 -4.67 6.26 15.41
N ALA A 402 -4.66 7.38 14.68
CA ALA A 402 -3.97 7.52 13.39
C ALA A 402 -2.55 8.10 13.51
N ALA A 403 -2.17 8.62 14.67
CA ALA A 403 -0.80 9.00 15.02
C ALA A 403 -0.59 8.74 16.52
N VAL A 404 0.62 8.34 16.92
CA VAL A 404 1.00 8.04 18.31
C VAL A 404 2.44 8.50 18.52
N ALA A 405 2.76 9.08 19.68
CA ALA A 405 4.11 9.45 20.08
C ALA A 405 4.32 9.30 21.60
N LEU A 406 5.57 9.11 22.00
CA LEU A 406 6.02 9.17 23.41
C LEU A 406 7.09 10.26 23.57
N SER A 407 7.20 10.85 24.76
CA SER A 407 8.37 11.65 25.11
C SER A 407 9.62 10.77 25.23
N ALA A 408 10.81 11.39 25.34
CA ALA A 408 12.09 10.67 25.35
C ALA A 408 12.18 9.54 26.40
N ASN A 409 11.54 9.70 27.57
CA ASN A 409 11.45 8.72 28.65
C ASN A 409 10.04 8.08 28.79
N GLY A 410 9.12 8.39 27.86
CA GLY A 410 7.71 7.99 27.92
C GLY A 410 6.93 8.52 29.13
N ALA A 411 7.36 9.65 29.73
CA ALA A 411 6.62 10.38 30.76
C ALA A 411 5.42 11.19 30.19
N ARG A 412 5.31 11.25 28.86
CA ARG A 412 4.12 11.66 28.11
C ARG A 412 3.84 10.69 26.99
N VAL A 413 2.56 10.54 26.66
CA VAL A 413 2.08 9.80 25.48
C VAL A 413 1.01 10.64 24.80
N ALA A 414 1.14 10.90 23.50
CA ALA A 414 0.16 11.62 22.71
C ALA A 414 -0.34 10.75 21.56
N PHE A 415 -1.61 10.93 21.18
CA PHE A 415 -2.17 10.36 19.96
C PHE A 415 -3.30 11.22 19.41
N VAL A 416 -3.63 11.00 18.14
CA VAL A 416 -4.77 11.67 17.49
C VAL A 416 -5.78 10.64 17.03
N GLU A 417 -7.00 10.77 17.53
CA GLU A 417 -8.13 9.93 17.14
C GLU A 417 -8.97 10.57 16.04
N TYR A 418 -9.51 9.72 15.18
CA TYR A 418 -10.46 10.09 14.13
C TYR A 418 -11.62 9.10 14.11
N ALA A 419 -12.82 9.57 13.80
CA ALA A 419 -13.91 8.67 13.45
C ALA A 419 -13.60 7.97 12.12
N VAL A 420 -13.99 6.70 11.99
CA VAL A 420 -13.73 5.88 10.81
C VAL A 420 -14.97 5.05 10.47
N GLN A 421 -15.21 4.81 9.18
CA GLN A 421 -16.21 3.88 8.68
C GLN A 421 -15.49 2.69 8.04
N VAL A 422 -15.79 1.47 8.48
CA VAL A 422 -15.21 0.25 7.90
C VAL A 422 -16.24 -0.41 7.01
N ALA A 423 -16.09 -0.26 5.70
CA ALA A 423 -16.91 -0.98 4.74
C ALA A 423 -16.41 -2.44 4.66
N LEU A 424 -17.29 -3.39 4.99
CA LEU A 424 -17.05 -4.82 4.95
C LEU A 424 -17.71 -5.46 3.74
N ARG A 425 -16.96 -6.31 3.05
CA ARG A 425 -17.49 -7.26 2.06
C ARG A 425 -17.07 -8.66 2.49
N THR A 426 -18.00 -9.61 2.53
CA THR A 426 -17.88 -10.99 3.03
C THR A 426 -17.72 -12.02 1.90
N SER A 427 -17.46 -11.53 0.69
CA SER A 427 -17.26 -12.34 -0.51
C SER A 427 -16.47 -11.54 -1.55
N PRO A 428 -15.95 -12.20 -2.59
CA PRO A 428 -15.51 -11.54 -3.81
C PRO A 428 -16.50 -10.49 -4.33
N ALA A 429 -16.01 -9.28 -4.62
CA ALA A 429 -16.64 -8.37 -5.57
C ALA A 429 -16.62 -8.97 -6.98
N ILE A 430 -15.57 -9.74 -7.31
CA ILE A 430 -15.20 -10.10 -8.67
C ILE A 430 -14.66 -11.55 -8.73
N GLY A 431 -15.49 -12.50 -9.17
CA GLY A 431 -15.10 -13.87 -9.48
C GLY A 431 -14.60 -14.69 -8.27
N LYS A 432 -13.58 -15.55 -8.49
CA LYS A 432 -12.91 -16.36 -7.44
C LYS A 432 -11.49 -15.86 -7.11
N TRP A 433 -11.03 -14.81 -7.78
CA TRP A 433 -9.66 -14.28 -7.68
C TRP A 433 -9.51 -13.21 -6.59
N ASP A 434 -10.63 -12.60 -6.19
CA ASP A 434 -10.72 -11.65 -5.09
C ASP A 434 -10.67 -12.38 -3.72
N PRO A 435 -9.96 -11.86 -2.70
CA PRO A 435 -10.05 -12.32 -1.32
C PRO A 435 -11.49 -12.52 -0.78
N PRO A 436 -11.68 -13.37 0.24
CA PRO A 436 -13.02 -13.63 0.78
C PRO A 436 -13.55 -12.49 1.66
N ILE A 437 -12.69 -11.61 2.18
CA ILE A 437 -13.08 -10.50 3.05
C ILE A 437 -12.36 -9.22 2.60
N HIS A 438 -13.07 -8.10 2.60
CA HIS A 438 -12.48 -6.77 2.40
C HIS A 438 -12.94 -5.83 3.50
N ALA A 439 -12.01 -5.40 4.34
CA ALA A 439 -12.18 -4.24 5.19
C ALA A 439 -11.59 -3.00 4.49
N LEU A 440 -12.41 -1.96 4.34
CA LEU A 440 -11.99 -0.68 3.80
C LEU A 440 -12.26 0.41 4.82
N ASN A 441 -11.23 0.75 5.61
CA ASN A 441 -11.36 1.74 6.67
C ASN A 441 -11.23 3.15 6.07
N PHE A 442 -12.33 3.90 6.09
CA PHE A 442 -12.42 5.26 5.57
C PHE A 442 -12.46 6.25 6.72
N VAL A 443 -11.46 7.13 6.78
CA VAL A 443 -11.38 8.27 7.69
C VAL A 443 -11.93 9.49 6.95
N PRO A 444 -13.19 9.89 7.15
CA PRO A 444 -13.70 11.09 6.50
C PRO A 444 -12.90 12.33 6.89
N MET A 445 -12.95 13.36 6.03
CA MET A 445 -12.28 14.63 6.32
C MET A 445 -12.90 15.33 7.53
N GLN A 446 -12.15 15.40 8.62
CA GLN A 446 -12.61 15.88 9.92
C GLN A 446 -11.43 16.46 10.73
N ARG A 447 -11.72 17.17 11.81
CA ARG A 447 -10.70 17.57 12.80
C ARG A 447 -10.27 16.34 13.61
N GLY A 448 -8.97 16.18 13.84
CA GLY A 448 -8.47 15.13 14.72
C GLY A 448 -8.71 15.47 16.20
N ARG A 449 -8.96 14.46 17.04
CA ARG A 449 -9.08 14.58 18.49
C ARG A 449 -7.72 14.27 19.12
N LEU A 450 -6.96 15.32 19.44
CA LEU A 450 -5.66 15.22 20.10
C LEU A 450 -5.88 14.85 21.58
N ARG A 451 -5.21 13.79 22.02
CA ARG A 451 -5.22 13.35 23.43
C ARG A 451 -3.79 13.20 23.92
N VAL A 452 -3.52 13.71 25.11
CA VAL A 452 -2.21 13.63 25.76
C VAL A 452 -2.36 13.11 27.18
N PHE A 453 -1.48 12.18 27.54
CA PHE A 453 -1.45 11.46 28.81
C PHE A 453 -0.10 11.63 29.48
N ASP A 454 -0.07 11.52 30.81
CA ASP A 454 1.17 11.28 31.53
C ASP A 454 1.66 9.84 31.35
N GLY A 455 2.87 9.55 31.86
CA GLY A 455 3.46 8.22 31.79
C GLY A 455 2.69 7.11 32.52
N ASN A 456 1.69 7.45 33.33
CA ASN A 456 0.89 6.51 34.13
C ASN A 456 -0.55 6.34 33.59
N GLY A 457 -0.89 6.99 32.47
CA GLY A 457 -2.20 6.88 31.84
C GLY A 457 -3.25 7.86 32.37
N LYS A 458 -2.86 8.92 33.09
CA LYS A 458 -3.75 10.03 33.40
C LYS A 458 -3.86 10.95 32.19
N GLU A 459 -5.09 11.19 31.72
CA GLU A 459 -5.36 12.13 30.63
C GLU A 459 -5.12 13.58 31.10
N LEU A 460 -4.27 14.31 30.39
CA LEU A 460 -3.86 15.70 30.67
C LEU A 460 -4.56 16.68 29.73
N LEU A 461 -4.72 16.30 28.46
CA LEU A 461 -5.31 17.11 27.40
C LEU A 461 -6.23 16.24 26.54
N ARG A 462 -7.40 16.77 26.18
CA ARG A 462 -8.29 16.20 25.16
C ARG A 462 -8.94 17.34 24.39
N GLU A 463 -8.40 17.66 23.22
CA GLU A 463 -8.85 18.82 22.44
C GLU A 463 -8.98 18.50 20.94
N TRP A 464 -9.74 19.32 20.23
CA TRP A 464 -9.83 19.25 18.78
C TRP A 464 -8.67 19.99 18.13
N LEU A 465 -7.96 19.35 17.19
CA LEU A 465 -6.97 20.04 16.37
C LEU A 465 -7.62 21.22 15.61
N PRO A 466 -6.92 22.34 15.37
CA PRO A 466 -7.54 23.55 14.84
C PRO A 466 -8.22 23.42 13.47
N GLU A 467 -7.75 22.51 12.61
CA GLU A 467 -8.27 22.33 11.25
C GLU A 467 -8.55 20.86 10.92
N ALA A 468 -9.33 20.63 9.85
CA ALA A 468 -9.63 19.29 9.37
C ALA A 468 -8.46 18.77 8.51
N GLY A 469 -7.77 17.74 9.00
CA GLY A 469 -6.58 17.17 8.38
C GLY A 469 -6.34 15.75 8.86
N LEU A 470 -5.31 15.10 8.33
CA LEU A 470 -4.70 13.93 8.97
C LEU A 470 -3.35 14.39 9.50
N PHE A 471 -3.11 14.21 10.80
CA PHE A 471 -1.97 14.76 11.51
C PHE A 471 -1.14 13.67 12.19
N GLU A 472 0.18 13.78 12.05
CA GLU A 472 1.17 13.13 12.91
C GLU A 472 1.36 13.93 14.21
N VAL A 473 1.98 13.31 15.22
CA VAL A 473 2.34 13.95 16.49
C VAL A 473 3.75 13.58 16.96
N GLY A 474 4.35 14.43 17.78
CA GLY A 474 5.66 14.20 18.38
C GLY A 474 5.95 15.15 19.55
N PHE A 475 6.94 14.80 20.38
CA PHE A 475 7.37 15.61 21.51
C PHE A 475 8.77 16.16 21.29
N GLY A 476 9.00 17.40 21.73
CA GLY A 476 10.36 17.94 21.89
C GLY A 476 11.04 17.39 23.16
N GLY A 477 12.24 17.90 23.45
CA GLY A 477 12.96 17.61 24.69
C GLY A 477 12.29 18.19 25.95
N ASP A 478 11.42 19.19 25.79
CA ASP A 478 10.61 19.79 26.87
C ASP A 478 9.46 18.90 27.33
N ALA A 479 8.82 18.17 26.41
CA ALA A 479 7.66 17.29 26.62
C ALA A 479 6.39 17.94 27.23
N ASP A 480 6.45 19.20 27.66
CA ASP A 480 5.28 19.97 28.11
C ASP A 480 4.46 20.58 26.96
N ALA A 481 4.94 20.44 25.72
CA ALA A 481 4.16 20.68 24.52
C ALA A 481 4.24 19.50 23.54
N VAL A 482 3.18 19.31 22.76
CA VAL A 482 3.11 18.34 21.67
C VAL A 482 3.07 19.08 20.33
N TRP A 483 3.92 18.64 19.41
CA TRP A 483 3.91 19.08 18.02
C TRP A 483 2.91 18.24 17.23
N CYS A 484 2.15 18.86 16.33
CA CYS A 484 1.23 18.19 15.41
C CYS A 484 1.42 18.75 14.00
N TRP A 485 1.61 17.89 13.00
CA TRP A 485 1.86 18.33 11.62
C TRP A 485 1.12 17.44 10.60
N PRO A 486 0.82 17.96 9.40
CA PRO A 486 0.12 17.21 8.37
C PRO A 486 0.86 15.94 7.97
N ALA A 487 0.14 14.84 7.88
CA ALA A 487 0.67 13.55 7.45
C ALA A 487 0.99 13.52 5.94
N SER A 488 1.99 12.72 5.58
CA SER A 488 2.43 12.49 4.21
C SER A 488 2.34 11.01 3.84
N TRP A 489 1.68 10.71 2.72
CA TRP A 489 1.68 9.40 2.07
C TRP A 489 3.03 9.11 1.46
N PHE A 490 3.68 7.95 1.71
CA PHE A 490 4.73 7.43 0.83
C PHE A 490 4.12 6.79 -0.43
N ALA A 491 4.94 6.43 -1.43
CA ALA A 491 4.59 5.75 -2.69
C ALA A 491 3.33 6.24 -3.45
N ARG A 492 2.94 7.52 -3.29
CA ARG A 492 1.86 8.15 -4.07
C ARG A 492 2.33 8.47 -5.50
N GLY A 493 2.86 7.46 -6.18
CA GLY A 493 3.69 7.52 -7.39
C GLY A 493 3.02 8.00 -8.67
N MET A 494 1.92 8.75 -8.59
CA MET A 494 1.24 9.31 -9.77
C MET A 494 2.03 10.44 -10.42
N ALA A 495 2.83 11.18 -9.64
CA ALA A 495 3.50 12.41 -10.07
C ALA A 495 5.04 12.37 -9.90
N GLY A 496 5.63 11.18 -9.83
CA GLY A 496 7.07 11.02 -9.71
C GLY A 496 7.66 11.35 -8.33
N GLU A 497 6.90 11.21 -7.25
CA GLU A 497 7.35 11.57 -5.90
C GLU A 497 7.30 10.36 -4.94
N PRO A 498 8.29 10.18 -4.06
CA PRO A 498 8.34 9.06 -3.11
C PRO A 498 7.37 9.25 -1.94
N TRP A 499 6.94 10.48 -1.69
CA TRP A 499 5.83 10.81 -0.80
C TRP A 499 5.10 12.08 -1.25
N LEU A 500 3.86 12.25 -0.82
CA LEU A 500 3.04 13.45 -1.06
C LEU A 500 2.14 13.72 0.15
N PRO A 501 1.87 15.00 0.48
CA PRO A 501 1.06 15.35 1.63
C PRO A 501 -0.38 14.84 1.45
N VAL A 502 -1.03 14.46 2.55
CA VAL A 502 -2.41 13.94 2.52
C VAL A 502 -3.38 14.97 1.92
N GLN A 503 -3.13 16.25 2.18
CA GLN A 503 -3.80 17.39 1.54
C GLN A 503 -2.75 18.34 0.96
N ALA A 504 -2.91 18.78 -0.30
CA ALA A 504 -1.98 19.74 -0.93
C ALA A 504 -2.02 21.16 -0.32
N GLY A 505 -3.06 21.47 0.48
CA GLY A 505 -3.21 22.76 1.16
C GLY A 505 -2.65 22.81 2.58
N ALA A 506 -2.08 21.72 3.10
CA ALA A 506 -1.74 21.63 4.53
C ALA A 506 -0.38 22.30 4.83
N ARG A 507 -0.40 23.62 5.06
CA ARG A 507 0.78 24.48 5.27
C ARG A 507 1.05 24.84 6.73
N THR A 508 0.34 24.24 7.68
CA THR A 508 0.37 24.63 9.11
C THR A 508 1.01 23.53 9.96
N VAL A 509 1.96 23.89 10.81
CA VAL A 509 2.42 23.05 11.93
C VAL A 509 1.88 23.64 13.23
N TYR A 510 1.43 22.78 14.14
CA TYR A 510 0.93 23.19 15.45
C TYR A 510 1.92 22.78 16.55
N ARG A 511 2.10 23.65 17.55
CA ARG A 511 2.68 23.30 18.87
C ARG A 511 1.63 23.59 19.93
N VAL A 512 1.11 22.55 20.56
CA VAL A 512 0.07 22.64 21.59
C VAL A 512 0.71 22.50 22.96
N ASP A 513 0.59 23.54 23.77
CA ASP A 513 1.06 23.57 25.15
C ASP A 513 0.05 22.87 26.06
N ILE A 514 0.51 21.85 26.81
CA ILE A 514 -0.38 20.93 27.54
C ILE A 514 -0.99 21.61 28.77
N ALA A 515 -0.23 22.50 29.43
CA ALA A 515 -0.65 23.13 30.68
C ALA A 515 -1.63 24.29 30.44
N THR A 516 -1.33 25.15 29.46
CA THR A 516 -2.14 26.34 29.14
C THR A 516 -3.28 26.05 28.16
N ARG A 517 -3.26 24.91 27.47
CA ARG A 517 -4.18 24.55 26.37
C ARG A 517 -4.21 25.58 25.24
N THR A 518 -3.06 26.21 24.99
CA THR A 518 -2.86 27.12 23.86
C THR A 518 -2.17 26.38 22.71
N ALA A 519 -2.43 26.82 21.48
CA ALA A 519 -1.82 26.26 20.27
C ALA A 519 -1.16 27.36 19.45
N ALA A 520 0.16 27.30 19.29
CA ALA A 520 0.85 28.07 18.26
C ALA A 520 0.62 27.40 16.90
N ALA A 521 0.15 28.16 15.91
CA ALA A 521 -0.13 27.71 14.56
C ALA A 521 0.85 28.38 13.59
N PHE A 522 1.86 27.63 13.15
CA PHE A 522 2.97 28.09 12.33
C PHE A 522 2.66 27.91 10.85
N GLY A 523 2.42 29.01 10.14
CA GLY A 523 2.09 29.02 8.71
C GLY A 523 3.33 29.11 7.82
N PHE A 524 3.49 28.13 6.92
CA PHE A 524 4.59 28.04 5.96
C PHE A 524 4.21 28.47 4.54
N ALA A 525 5.22 28.70 3.71
CA ALA A 525 5.02 29.13 2.32
C ALA A 525 4.28 28.06 1.48
N ASP A 526 4.54 26.78 1.71
CA ASP A 526 3.94 25.67 0.98
C ASP A 526 3.52 24.54 1.93
N ALA A 527 2.96 23.45 1.41
CA ALA A 527 2.57 22.30 2.21
C ALA A 527 3.74 21.72 2.99
N ILE A 528 3.47 21.17 4.18
CA ILE A 528 4.46 20.46 4.98
C ILE A 528 4.76 19.11 4.33
N ALA A 529 6.05 18.81 4.16
CA ALA A 529 6.52 17.50 3.70
C ALA A 529 6.75 16.56 4.90
N ASP A 530 7.44 17.07 5.92
CA ASP A 530 7.76 16.37 7.15
C ASP A 530 8.07 17.34 8.30
N CYS A 531 7.99 16.88 9.54
CA CYS A 531 8.39 17.63 10.72
C CYS A 531 9.02 16.67 11.74
N ALA A 532 10.13 17.07 12.34
CA ALA A 532 10.85 16.31 13.34
C ALA A 532 11.13 17.20 14.56
N PRO A 533 10.34 17.07 15.65
CA PRO A 533 10.62 17.73 16.92
C PRO A 533 12.04 17.43 17.42
N SER A 534 12.73 18.46 17.90
CA SER A 534 14.07 18.37 18.47
C SER A 534 13.99 17.57 19.77
N PRO A 535 14.71 16.45 19.89
CA PRO A 535 14.66 15.64 21.11
C PRO A 535 15.55 16.21 22.23
N ALA A 536 16.23 17.33 21.98
CA ALA A 536 17.09 18.03 22.94
C ALA A 536 16.40 19.23 23.62
N ASP A 537 15.40 19.83 22.97
CA ASP A 537 14.77 21.09 23.41
C ASP A 537 13.38 21.28 22.77
N GLY A 538 12.72 22.41 23.04
CA GLY A 538 11.37 22.71 22.52
C GLY A 538 11.30 23.17 21.06
N ARG A 539 12.30 22.87 20.21
CA ARG A 539 12.34 23.23 18.77
C ARG A 539 11.81 22.10 17.88
N ALA A 540 11.65 22.36 16.59
CA ALA A 540 11.39 21.32 15.58
C ALA A 540 12.04 21.67 14.23
N LEU A 541 12.52 20.67 13.48
CA LEU A 541 12.79 20.84 12.05
C LEU A 541 11.49 20.66 11.28
N VAL A 542 11.23 21.53 10.31
CA VAL A 542 10.08 21.45 9.41
C VAL A 542 10.58 21.52 7.98
N SER A 543 10.26 20.54 7.15
CA SER A 543 10.53 20.55 5.71
C SER A 543 9.24 20.86 4.96
N ALA A 544 9.29 21.78 4.00
CA ALA A 544 8.14 22.20 3.20
C ALA A 544 8.37 21.95 1.71
N TRP A 545 7.27 21.82 0.96
CA TRP A 545 7.29 21.60 -0.50
C TRP A 545 7.88 22.77 -1.29
N SER A 546 8.07 23.94 -0.67
CA SER A 546 8.90 25.03 -1.21
C SER A 546 10.37 24.63 -1.42
N GLY A 547 10.82 23.49 -0.89
CA GLY A 547 12.23 23.07 -0.88
C GLY A 547 13.03 23.66 0.29
N GLU A 548 12.36 24.42 1.15
CA GLU A 548 12.91 24.98 2.38
C GLU A 548 12.80 23.95 3.51
N THR A 549 13.86 23.83 4.31
CA THR A 549 13.82 23.19 5.63
C THR A 549 14.22 24.21 6.69
N THR A 550 13.46 24.32 7.77
CA THR A 550 13.62 25.36 8.79
C THR A 550 13.62 24.74 10.19
N LEU A 551 14.61 25.10 11.02
CA LEU A 551 14.66 24.81 12.44
C LEU A 551 13.87 25.88 13.18
N LEU A 552 12.67 25.52 13.64
CA LEU A 552 11.69 26.42 14.22
C LEU A 552 11.75 26.41 15.75
N ALA A 553 11.79 27.59 16.36
CA ALA A 553 11.65 27.78 17.80
C ALA A 553 10.18 27.82 18.25
N ALA A 554 9.95 27.67 19.56
CA ALA A 554 8.60 27.66 20.14
C ALA A 554 7.83 29.00 19.96
N ASP A 555 8.53 30.11 19.72
CA ASP A 555 7.95 31.42 19.39
C ASP A 555 7.76 31.64 17.87
N GLY A 556 8.10 30.63 17.05
CA GLY A 556 8.03 30.65 15.60
C GLY A 556 9.18 31.35 14.89
N LYS A 557 10.23 31.81 15.60
CA LYS A 557 11.45 32.28 14.94
C LYS A 557 12.22 31.11 14.34
N SER A 558 12.86 31.33 13.20
CA SER A 558 13.86 30.40 12.65
C SER A 558 15.17 30.52 13.44
N ALA A 559 15.66 29.39 13.94
CA ALA A 559 17.00 29.22 14.50
C ALA A 559 17.98 28.58 13.48
N GLY A 560 17.53 28.39 12.23
CA GLY A 560 18.27 27.75 11.15
C GLY A 560 17.35 27.56 9.94
N LYS A 561 17.87 27.78 8.74
CA LYS A 561 17.11 27.69 7.48
C LYS A 561 18.01 27.20 6.35
N TRP A 562 17.53 26.23 5.58
CA TRP A 562 18.27 25.57 4.51
C TRP A 562 17.41 25.43 3.26
N GLU A 563 17.91 25.95 2.14
CA GLU A 563 17.29 25.76 0.83
C GLU A 563 17.83 24.45 0.21
N LEU A 564 17.10 23.36 0.39
CA LEU A 564 17.43 22.05 -0.17
C LEU A 564 16.89 21.87 -1.61
N ASN A 565 16.03 22.80 -2.07
CA ASN A 565 15.36 22.78 -3.38
C ASN A 565 14.46 21.55 -3.64
N SER A 566 14.21 20.73 -2.62
CA SER A 566 13.34 19.56 -2.65
C SER A 566 12.77 19.31 -1.25
N PRO A 567 11.51 18.83 -1.12
CA PRO A 567 10.98 18.36 0.17
C PRO A 567 11.81 17.19 0.70
N ALA A 568 11.96 17.10 2.02
CA ALA A 568 12.78 16.08 2.67
C ALA A 568 12.07 15.36 3.81
N ARG A 569 12.46 14.10 4.04
CA ARG A 569 12.24 13.38 5.31
C ARG A 569 13.33 13.71 6.31
N LEU A 570 12.96 13.77 7.58
CA LEU A 570 13.80 14.32 8.65
C LEU A 570 14.01 13.29 9.78
N ALA A 571 15.25 13.08 10.18
CA ALA A 571 15.61 12.26 11.34
C ALA A 571 16.61 12.99 12.24
N TRP A 572 16.44 12.93 13.57
CA TRP A 572 17.36 13.51 14.56
C TRP A 572 18.27 12.45 15.18
N SER A 573 19.55 12.80 15.34
CA SER A 573 20.53 12.04 16.12
C SER A 573 20.12 11.84 17.58
N GLY A 574 20.67 10.79 18.20
CA GLY A 574 20.37 10.29 19.55
C GLY A 574 20.48 11.27 20.74
N ASP A 575 21.09 12.44 20.54
CA ASP A 575 21.22 13.54 21.50
C ASP A 575 20.63 14.87 20.97
N GLY A 576 20.12 14.87 19.74
CA GLY A 576 19.64 16.05 19.04
C GLY A 576 20.75 17.02 18.60
N SER A 577 22.02 16.61 18.56
CA SER A 577 23.14 17.46 18.12
C SER A 577 23.05 17.82 16.63
N PHE A 578 22.67 16.86 15.80
CA PHE A 578 22.44 17.00 14.36
C PHE A 578 21.22 16.23 13.86
N ALA A 579 20.75 16.58 12.67
CA ALA A 579 19.73 15.85 11.93
C ALA A 579 20.20 15.52 10.50
N ILE A 580 19.54 14.54 9.87
CA ILE A 580 19.67 14.27 8.45
C ILE A 580 18.35 14.60 7.77
N ALA A 581 18.44 15.38 6.70
CA ALA A 581 17.37 15.61 5.73
C ALA A 581 17.65 14.78 4.48
N GLY A 582 16.73 13.86 4.13
CA GLY A 582 16.78 13.07 2.90
C GLY A 582 15.71 13.51 1.92
N THR A 583 16.11 14.05 0.77
CA THR A 583 15.22 14.70 -0.19
C THR A 583 14.52 13.74 -1.14
N ALA A 584 13.35 14.13 -1.63
CA ALA A 584 12.67 13.45 -2.74
C ALA A 584 13.50 13.41 -4.04
N SER A 585 14.46 14.33 -4.21
CA SER A 585 15.43 14.33 -5.33
C SER A 585 16.58 13.33 -5.19
N GLY A 586 16.74 12.66 -4.04
CA GLY A 586 17.80 11.66 -3.82
C GLY A 586 19.09 12.22 -3.21
N GLU A 587 18.96 13.22 -2.34
CA GLU A 587 20.07 13.97 -1.74
C GLU A 587 19.99 13.94 -0.21
N LEU A 588 21.15 13.77 0.44
CA LEU A 588 21.29 13.79 1.90
C LEU A 588 21.99 15.06 2.34
N ALA A 589 21.45 15.72 3.37
CA ALA A 589 22.05 16.89 4.00
C ALA A 589 22.10 16.71 5.52
N ARG A 590 23.26 17.00 6.13
CA ARG A 590 23.42 17.03 7.59
C ARG A 590 23.23 18.45 8.13
N LEU A 591 22.20 18.61 8.94
CA LEU A 591 21.78 19.88 9.53
C LEU A 591 22.19 19.88 11.01
N GLU A 592 23.07 20.77 11.42
CA GLU A 592 23.49 20.91 12.81
C GLU A 592 22.45 21.73 13.62
N ARG A 593 22.32 21.44 14.92
CA ARG A 593 21.36 22.12 15.83
C ARG A 593 21.62 23.63 15.99
N ASP A 594 22.81 24.11 15.64
CA ASP A 594 23.19 25.52 15.65
C ASP A 594 22.76 26.29 14.38
N GLY A 595 22.14 25.61 13.40
CA GLY A 595 21.72 26.19 12.12
C GLY A 595 22.72 25.98 10.97
N LYS A 596 23.88 25.35 11.21
CA LYS A 596 24.88 25.10 10.16
C LYS A 596 24.50 23.92 9.26
N LEU A 597 24.76 24.04 7.96
CA LEU A 597 24.84 22.90 7.04
C LEU A 597 26.24 22.28 7.15
N SER A 598 26.33 21.03 7.57
CA SER A 598 27.61 20.33 7.81
C SER A 598 28.19 19.75 6.53
N TRP A 599 27.39 18.93 5.85
CA TRP A 599 27.69 18.33 4.56
C TRP A 599 26.41 18.08 3.78
N LYS A 600 26.57 17.89 2.47
CA LYS A 600 25.48 17.67 1.52
C LYS A 600 25.98 16.79 0.36
N GLN A 601 25.28 15.71 0.02
CA GLN A 601 25.69 14.75 -1.01
C GLN A 601 24.50 14.10 -1.73
N SER A 602 24.62 13.86 -3.03
CA SER A 602 23.65 13.11 -3.82
C SER A 602 23.98 11.61 -3.80
N LEU A 603 22.96 10.74 -3.75
CA LEU A 603 23.15 9.30 -3.84
C LEU A 603 23.55 8.89 -5.28
N PRO A 604 24.57 8.02 -5.47
CA PRO A 604 25.03 7.65 -6.80
C PRO A 604 24.04 6.70 -7.49
N ILE A 605 23.95 6.86 -8.81
CA ILE A 605 23.06 6.10 -9.70
C ILE A 605 23.92 5.14 -10.53
N THR A 606 23.49 3.89 -10.68
CA THR A 606 24.20 2.88 -11.49
C THR A 606 23.75 2.98 -12.95
N GLU A 607 24.67 2.90 -13.91
CA GLU A 607 24.27 2.76 -15.32
C GLU A 607 23.58 1.41 -15.57
N LEU A 608 22.49 1.43 -16.34
CA LEU A 608 21.70 0.24 -16.65
C LEU A 608 22.54 -0.79 -17.43
N PRO A 609 22.70 -2.04 -16.92
CA PRO A 609 23.49 -3.05 -17.60
C PRO A 609 22.89 -3.43 -18.96
N GLY A 610 23.77 -3.67 -19.93
CA GLY A 610 23.40 -4.15 -21.27
C GLY A 610 22.56 -5.43 -21.22
N ALA A 611 21.27 -5.32 -21.55
CA ALA A 611 20.39 -6.47 -21.47
C ALA A 611 20.70 -7.50 -22.58
N PRO A 612 20.78 -8.81 -22.27
CA PRO A 612 20.94 -9.83 -23.29
C PRO A 612 19.75 -9.83 -24.24
N SER A 613 20.02 -9.95 -25.55
CA SER A 613 18.98 -10.09 -26.56
C SER A 613 18.35 -11.49 -26.47
N ALA A 614 17.06 -11.53 -26.13
CA ALA A 614 16.32 -12.78 -26.15
C ALA A 614 16.15 -13.26 -27.59
N ARG A 615 16.95 -14.26 -28.01
CA ARG A 615 16.68 -15.01 -29.23
C ARG A 615 15.53 -15.99 -28.96
N ALA A 616 14.62 -16.12 -29.93
CA ALA A 616 13.55 -17.11 -29.87
C ALA A 616 14.15 -18.53 -29.94
N GLY A 617 14.25 -19.22 -28.80
CA GLY A 617 14.77 -20.58 -28.70
C GLY A 617 14.92 -21.09 -27.27
N ASP A 618 15.68 -20.36 -26.43
CA ASP A 618 16.10 -20.85 -25.12
C ASP A 618 15.35 -20.20 -23.95
N LEU A 619 14.31 -20.89 -23.48
CA LEU A 619 13.58 -20.57 -22.23
C LEU A 619 13.49 -21.76 -21.26
N GLN A 620 14.48 -22.67 -21.30
CA GLN A 620 14.59 -23.77 -20.35
C GLN A 620 15.90 -23.70 -19.55
N SER A 621 15.76 -23.49 -18.24
CA SER A 621 16.78 -23.36 -17.18
C SER A 621 17.29 -21.93 -16.93
N PRO A 622 17.33 -21.47 -15.65
CA PRO A 622 17.89 -20.18 -15.29
C PRO A 622 19.44 -20.20 -15.32
N PRO A 623 20.11 -19.20 -15.90
CA PRO A 623 21.55 -19.03 -15.71
C PRO A 623 21.85 -18.57 -14.27
N ARG A 624 23.03 -18.95 -13.75
CA ARG A 624 23.57 -18.38 -12.51
C ARG A 624 23.89 -16.90 -12.72
N SER A 625 23.74 -16.08 -11.67
CA SER A 625 24.03 -14.65 -11.69
C SER A 625 25.43 -14.37 -12.25
N PRO A 626 25.58 -13.57 -13.32
CA PRO A 626 26.89 -13.14 -13.79
C PRO A 626 27.51 -12.15 -12.80
N ALA A 627 28.85 -12.16 -12.69
CA ALA A 627 29.58 -11.15 -11.94
C ALA A 627 29.49 -9.79 -12.64
N LEU A 628 29.52 -8.71 -11.86
CA LEU A 628 29.52 -7.33 -12.37
C LEU A 628 30.76 -7.07 -13.25
N PRO A 629 30.61 -6.48 -14.44
CA PRO A 629 31.73 -5.93 -15.21
C PRO A 629 32.39 -4.76 -14.46
N LYS A 630 33.65 -4.47 -14.80
CA LYS A 630 34.34 -3.25 -14.37
C LYS A 630 34.05 -2.10 -15.35
N ASP A 631 34.09 -0.87 -14.85
CA ASP A 631 33.55 0.33 -15.50
C ASP A 631 34.14 0.65 -16.89
N GLY A 632 33.29 1.21 -17.77
CA GLY A 632 33.69 1.78 -19.06
C GLY A 632 32.63 1.67 -20.17
N ASP A 633 31.93 2.77 -20.44
CA ASP A 633 31.23 3.10 -21.70
C ASP A 633 30.32 1.99 -22.32
N TYR A 634 29.41 1.41 -21.53
CA TYR A 634 28.54 0.32 -22.00
C TYR A 634 27.20 0.81 -22.59
N LYS A 635 27.21 1.22 -23.86
CA LYS A 635 25.97 1.46 -24.61
C LYS A 635 25.18 0.17 -24.77
N SER A 636 24.03 0.05 -24.09
CA SER A 636 23.05 -1.01 -24.36
C SER A 636 22.69 -1.02 -25.86
N PRO A 637 22.89 -2.14 -26.59
CA PRO A 637 22.45 -2.23 -27.97
C PRO A 637 20.93 -2.13 -28.04
N ALA A 638 20.41 -1.54 -29.11
CA ALA A 638 18.97 -1.47 -29.34
C ALA A 638 18.37 -2.90 -29.34
N PRO A 639 17.23 -3.15 -28.65
CA PRO A 639 16.60 -4.45 -28.65
C PRO A 639 16.17 -4.82 -30.08
N ALA A 640 16.57 -6.01 -30.53
CA ALA A 640 16.14 -6.54 -31.82
C ALA A 640 14.60 -6.62 -31.92
N GLU A 641 14.10 -6.64 -33.15
CA GLU A 641 12.72 -7.02 -33.43
C GLU A 641 12.46 -8.44 -32.91
N VAL A 642 11.34 -8.65 -32.23
CA VAL A 642 10.97 -9.97 -31.67
C VAL A 642 10.65 -10.97 -32.79
N VAL A 643 10.15 -10.46 -33.91
CA VAL A 643 9.95 -11.18 -35.17
C VAL A 643 10.48 -10.29 -36.29
N ALA A 644 11.42 -10.79 -37.09
CA ALA A 644 12.04 -10.01 -38.15
C ALA A 644 11.01 -9.43 -39.14
N GLY A 645 11.19 -8.16 -39.50
CA GLY A 645 10.28 -7.40 -40.37
C GLY A 645 9.07 -6.81 -39.64
N LEU A 646 8.96 -6.97 -38.32
CA LEU A 646 7.94 -6.32 -37.50
C LEU A 646 8.59 -5.34 -36.52
N PRO A 647 8.15 -4.06 -36.47
CA PRO A 647 8.68 -3.04 -35.55
C PRO A 647 8.15 -3.24 -34.11
N VAL A 648 8.16 -4.48 -33.63
CA VAL A 648 7.73 -4.88 -32.29
C VAL A 648 8.94 -5.41 -31.54
N HIS A 649 9.30 -4.72 -30.46
CA HIS A 649 10.48 -4.99 -29.63
C HIS A 649 10.05 -5.41 -28.22
N GLN A 650 10.86 -6.21 -27.55
CA GLN A 650 10.63 -6.58 -26.15
C GLN A 650 11.01 -5.40 -25.24
N GLY A 651 10.05 -4.82 -24.53
CA GLY A 651 10.23 -3.70 -23.60
C GLY A 651 10.95 -4.10 -22.33
N GLY A 652 10.61 -5.25 -21.74
CA GLY A 652 11.28 -5.71 -20.54
C GLY A 652 10.72 -7.02 -20.02
N ARG A 653 11.61 -7.96 -19.71
CA ARG A 653 11.34 -9.14 -18.89
C ARG A 653 12.58 -9.42 -18.07
N VAL A 654 12.51 -9.27 -16.75
CA VAL A 654 13.66 -9.53 -15.86
C VAL A 654 13.73 -11.05 -15.65
N SER A 655 14.76 -11.69 -16.21
CA SER A 655 14.94 -13.13 -16.08
C SER A 655 15.52 -13.51 -14.72
N GLY A 656 14.82 -14.37 -13.97
CA GLY A 656 15.38 -15.14 -12.85
C GLY A 656 15.49 -14.45 -11.49
N GLY A 657 14.96 -13.23 -11.30
CA GLY A 657 15.10 -12.47 -10.05
C GLY A 657 13.82 -12.20 -9.25
N GLU A 658 12.65 -12.19 -9.89
CA GLU A 658 11.38 -11.81 -9.25
C GLU A 658 10.35 -12.96 -9.34
N HIS A 659 9.57 -13.16 -8.28
CA HIS A 659 8.66 -14.30 -8.13
C HIS A 659 7.58 -14.33 -9.23
N ALA A 660 7.58 -15.39 -10.05
CA ALA A 660 6.46 -15.95 -10.82
C ALA A 660 5.61 -15.06 -11.77
N TYR A 661 5.71 -13.73 -11.73
CA TYR A 661 4.73 -12.78 -12.26
C TYR A 661 5.40 -11.66 -13.06
N VAL A 662 5.90 -11.99 -14.27
CA VAL A 662 6.43 -11.01 -15.22
C VAL A 662 5.77 -11.21 -16.58
N GLY A 663 4.80 -10.35 -16.87
CA GLY A 663 4.21 -10.17 -18.20
C GLY A 663 5.22 -9.53 -19.15
N ASP A 664 5.15 -9.90 -20.42
CA ASP A 664 5.94 -9.29 -21.47
C ASP A 664 5.38 -7.88 -21.82
N ILE A 665 6.28 -6.93 -22.04
CA ILE A 665 5.98 -5.55 -22.44
C ILE A 665 6.27 -5.43 -23.92
N TRP A 666 5.29 -5.16 -24.77
CA TRP A 666 5.54 -5.06 -26.22
C TRP A 666 5.67 -3.60 -26.67
N LEU A 667 6.84 -3.22 -27.20
CA LEU A 667 7.11 -1.88 -27.75
C LEU A 667 6.86 -1.88 -29.26
N ILE A 668 5.78 -1.25 -29.71
CA ILE A 668 5.48 -1.01 -31.13
C ILE A 668 6.12 0.33 -31.54
N LYS A 669 7.19 0.29 -32.34
CA LYS A 669 7.92 1.46 -32.81
C LYS A 669 7.22 2.09 -34.02
N LEU A 670 6.79 3.34 -33.90
CA LEU A 670 6.08 4.11 -34.93
C LEU A 670 6.88 5.39 -35.25
N GLY A 671 7.91 5.24 -36.08
CA GLY A 671 8.84 6.34 -36.40
C GLY A 671 9.72 6.72 -35.20
N ARG A 672 9.56 7.95 -34.69
CA ARG A 672 10.18 8.48 -33.45
C ARG A 672 9.27 8.31 -32.23
N GLU A 673 8.05 7.83 -32.40
CA GLU A 673 7.10 7.55 -31.34
C GLU A 673 6.98 6.03 -31.12
N ALA A 674 6.33 5.63 -30.01
CA ALA A 674 5.94 4.25 -29.80
C ALA A 674 4.64 4.09 -29.01
N VAL A 675 4.05 2.92 -29.16
CA VAL A 675 2.94 2.43 -28.36
C VAL A 675 3.44 1.22 -27.55
N VAL A 676 3.15 1.22 -26.26
CA VAL A 676 3.38 0.06 -25.37
C VAL A 676 2.11 -0.79 -25.38
N VAL A 677 2.24 -2.13 -25.43
CA VAL A 677 1.14 -3.06 -25.09
C VAL A 677 1.53 -3.84 -23.85
N ASP A 678 0.70 -3.70 -22.82
CA ASP A 678 0.99 -4.03 -21.42
C ASP A 678 2.24 -3.33 -20.84
N ALA A 679 2.14 -2.94 -19.57
CA ALA A 679 3.11 -2.10 -18.88
C ALA A 679 4.11 -2.87 -18.01
N GLY A 680 3.90 -4.18 -17.82
CA GLY A 680 4.72 -5.04 -16.96
C GLY A 680 4.64 -4.68 -15.48
N GLY A 681 5.62 -5.15 -14.70
CA GLY A 681 5.88 -4.69 -13.34
C GLY A 681 6.70 -3.40 -13.28
N THR A 682 6.74 -2.75 -12.12
CA THR A 682 7.49 -1.51 -11.89
C THR A 682 9.00 -1.69 -12.11
N SER A 683 9.56 -2.82 -11.66
CA SER A 683 10.96 -3.22 -11.84
C SER A 683 11.44 -3.18 -13.30
N ALA A 684 10.57 -3.50 -14.25
CA ALA A 684 10.87 -3.50 -15.68
C ALA A 684 10.90 -2.09 -16.32
N PHE A 685 10.39 -1.06 -15.64
CA PHE A 685 10.18 0.26 -16.26
C PHE A 685 11.48 0.98 -16.64
N ALA A 686 12.50 1.01 -15.77
CA ALA A 686 13.78 1.65 -16.09
C ALA A 686 14.50 0.95 -17.27
N LEU A 687 14.48 -0.39 -17.29
CA LEU A 687 14.96 -1.17 -18.42
C LEU A 687 14.19 -0.85 -19.70
N SER A 688 12.87 -0.71 -19.60
CA SER A 688 12.01 -0.34 -20.73
C SER A 688 12.31 1.07 -21.25
N GLN A 689 12.55 2.05 -20.36
CA GLN A 689 12.98 3.39 -20.76
C GLN A 689 14.32 3.39 -21.50
N ALA A 690 15.32 2.64 -21.01
CA ALA A 690 16.60 2.53 -21.70
C ALA A 690 16.46 1.90 -23.08
N ARG A 691 15.58 0.90 -23.23
CA ARG A 691 15.26 0.27 -24.52
C ARG A 691 14.52 1.22 -25.48
N VAL A 692 13.56 2.00 -24.97
CA VAL A 692 12.90 3.09 -25.73
C VAL A 692 13.93 4.09 -26.25
N LYS A 693 14.84 4.55 -25.39
CA LYS A 693 15.94 5.46 -25.76
C LYS A 693 16.90 4.83 -26.80
N ALA A 694 17.29 3.58 -26.61
CA ALA A 694 18.19 2.86 -27.52
C ALA A 694 17.57 2.61 -28.90
N LEU A 695 16.25 2.50 -29.00
CA LEU A 695 15.50 2.44 -30.27
C LEU A 695 15.38 3.80 -30.99
N GLY A 696 15.88 4.89 -30.40
CA GLY A 696 15.68 6.24 -30.94
C GLY A 696 14.23 6.73 -30.86
N ILE A 697 13.45 6.20 -29.92
CA ILE A 697 12.08 6.67 -29.65
C ILE A 697 12.18 7.85 -28.68
N GLU A 698 11.55 8.97 -29.03
CA GLU A 698 11.48 10.18 -28.20
C GLU A 698 10.32 10.15 -27.22
N ARG A 699 9.20 9.51 -27.58
CA ARG A 699 7.98 9.49 -26.77
C ARG A 699 7.20 8.20 -26.94
N VAL A 700 6.89 7.54 -25.82
CA VAL A 700 5.79 6.57 -25.77
C VAL A 700 4.50 7.37 -25.62
N THR A 701 3.58 7.25 -26.57
CA THR A 701 2.37 8.08 -26.59
C THR A 701 1.22 7.43 -25.83
N HIS A 702 1.11 6.10 -25.89
CA HIS A 702 0.00 5.35 -25.32
C HIS A 702 0.46 4.00 -24.77
N VAL A 703 -0.27 3.51 -23.76
CA VAL A 703 -0.24 2.13 -23.29
C VAL A 703 -1.58 1.48 -23.65
N LEU A 704 -1.56 0.46 -24.51
CA LEU A 704 -2.69 -0.42 -24.74
C LEU A 704 -2.70 -1.47 -23.62
N HIS A 705 -3.68 -1.35 -22.73
CA HIS A 705 -3.84 -2.24 -21.58
C HIS A 705 -4.67 -3.45 -22.01
N THR A 706 -4.10 -4.66 -22.01
CA THR A 706 -4.84 -5.87 -22.38
C THR A 706 -5.79 -6.28 -21.27
N HIS A 707 -5.33 -6.32 -20.01
CA HIS A 707 -6.13 -6.73 -18.86
C HIS A 707 -5.52 -6.36 -17.49
N SER A 708 -6.39 -6.29 -16.47
CA SER A 708 -6.03 -5.92 -15.09
C SER A 708 -5.48 -7.10 -14.29
N HIS A 709 -4.30 -7.62 -14.65
CA HIS A 709 -3.45 -8.36 -13.72
C HIS A 709 -2.12 -7.63 -13.50
N GLY A 710 -1.54 -7.82 -12.30
CA GLY A 710 -0.46 -6.97 -11.81
C GLY A 710 0.76 -6.97 -12.71
N ASP A 711 1.15 -8.14 -13.16
CA ASP A 711 2.25 -8.40 -14.09
C ASP A 711 2.07 -7.83 -15.50
N HIS A 712 0.87 -7.36 -15.85
CA HIS A 712 0.55 -6.68 -17.11
C HIS A 712 0.34 -5.18 -16.97
N CYS A 713 -0.16 -4.71 -15.82
CA CYS A 713 -0.53 -3.30 -15.64
C CYS A 713 0.20 -2.58 -14.50
N GLY A 714 1.02 -3.27 -13.70
CA GLY A 714 1.69 -2.75 -12.51
C GLY A 714 2.49 -1.48 -12.77
N GLY A 715 3.29 -1.46 -13.83
CA GLY A 715 4.06 -0.30 -14.28
C GLY A 715 3.25 0.76 -15.03
N ALA A 716 1.94 0.58 -15.29
CA ALA A 716 1.17 1.48 -16.17
C ALA A 716 1.11 2.91 -15.62
N TYR A 717 1.12 3.08 -14.29
CA TYR A 717 1.17 4.40 -13.68
C TYR A 717 2.50 5.12 -13.99
N LEU A 718 3.64 4.41 -14.11
CA LEU A 718 4.94 5.00 -14.44
C LEU A 718 4.98 5.47 -15.90
N TRP A 719 4.43 4.69 -16.82
CA TRP A 719 4.25 5.11 -18.22
C TRP A 719 3.34 6.32 -18.33
N ARG A 720 2.23 6.35 -17.55
CA ARG A 720 1.34 7.51 -17.47
C ARG A 720 2.03 8.74 -16.90
N ALA A 721 2.80 8.57 -15.83
CA ALA A 721 3.60 9.62 -15.21
C ALA A 721 4.69 10.15 -16.16
N ALA A 722 5.24 9.30 -17.04
CA ALA A 722 6.11 9.70 -18.15
C ALA A 722 5.39 10.31 -19.38
N GLY A 723 4.07 10.49 -19.32
CA GLY A 723 3.28 11.21 -20.33
C GLY A 723 2.51 10.34 -21.33
N ALA A 724 2.51 9.02 -21.19
CA ALA A 724 1.67 8.15 -22.01
C ALA A 724 0.19 8.20 -21.56
N LYS A 725 -0.74 7.95 -22.49
CA LYS A 725 -2.17 7.78 -22.17
C LYS A 725 -2.53 6.31 -22.02
N ILE A 726 -3.31 5.95 -21.00
CA ILE A 726 -3.79 4.58 -20.81
C ILE A 726 -5.06 4.34 -21.64
N VAL A 727 -5.05 3.30 -22.47
CA VAL A 727 -6.14 2.90 -23.38
C VAL A 727 -6.65 1.52 -23.01
N GLY A 728 -7.97 1.33 -22.98
CA GLY A 728 -8.61 0.07 -22.56
C GLY A 728 -10.13 0.17 -22.49
N PRO A 729 -10.86 -0.93 -22.25
CA PRO A 729 -12.32 -0.93 -22.20
C PRO A 729 -12.83 -0.14 -21.00
N LYS A 730 -14.03 0.44 -21.08
CA LYS A 730 -14.63 1.21 -19.98
C LYS A 730 -14.72 0.43 -18.65
N SER A 731 -14.85 -0.90 -18.68
CA SER A 731 -14.82 -1.76 -17.49
C SER A 731 -13.46 -1.72 -16.74
N ALA A 732 -12.36 -1.51 -17.45
CA ALA A 732 -11.02 -1.37 -16.86
C ALA A 732 -10.92 -0.16 -15.93
N ALA A 733 -11.78 0.87 -16.09
CA ALA A 733 -11.75 2.05 -15.23
C ALA A 733 -11.99 1.70 -13.75
N LEU A 734 -12.86 0.73 -13.43
CA LEU A 734 -13.02 0.25 -12.05
C LEU A 734 -11.75 -0.46 -11.59
N THR A 735 -11.27 -1.44 -12.35
CA THR A 735 -10.18 -2.30 -11.90
C THR A 735 -8.88 -1.50 -11.76
N LEU A 736 -8.54 -0.66 -12.74
CA LEU A 736 -7.36 0.19 -12.73
C LEU A 736 -7.37 1.27 -11.64
N THR A 737 -8.55 1.82 -11.30
CA THR A 737 -8.69 2.96 -10.37
C THR A 737 -9.01 2.54 -8.93
N TRP A 738 -9.66 1.38 -8.72
CA TRP A 738 -10.17 0.93 -7.41
C TRP A 738 -9.62 -0.43 -6.98
N LEU A 739 -9.77 -1.45 -7.83
CA LEU A 739 -9.54 -2.84 -7.42
C LEU A 739 -8.05 -3.19 -7.35
N MET A 740 -7.29 -2.78 -8.35
CA MET A 740 -5.88 -3.17 -8.50
C MET A 740 -4.97 -2.56 -7.43
N PRO A 741 -5.11 -1.27 -7.04
CA PRO A 741 -4.47 -0.72 -5.85
C PRO A 741 -4.80 -1.47 -4.54
N MET A 742 -5.89 -2.25 -4.51
CA MET A 742 -6.27 -3.05 -3.35
C MET A 742 -5.76 -4.50 -3.42
N LEU A 743 -5.64 -5.09 -4.62
CA LEU A 743 -5.61 -6.54 -4.83
C LEU A 743 -4.44 -7.11 -5.65
N THR A 744 -3.53 -6.31 -6.21
CA THR A 744 -2.34 -6.88 -6.90
C THR A 744 -1.05 -6.61 -6.16
N ASP A 745 -0.01 -7.33 -6.59
CA ASP A 745 1.44 -7.11 -6.49
C ASP A 745 1.88 -5.63 -6.36
N TYR A 746 1.02 -4.72 -6.84
CA TYR A 746 1.23 -3.29 -7.00
C TYR A 746 0.33 -2.44 -6.06
N GLY A 747 -0.17 -3.01 -4.96
CA GLY A 747 -1.11 -2.39 -4.01
C GLY A 747 -0.57 -1.26 -3.11
N ILE A 748 0.62 -0.73 -3.42
CA ILE A 748 1.15 0.52 -2.85
C ILE A 748 1.03 1.69 -3.82
N PHE A 749 0.55 1.42 -5.04
CA PHE A 749 0.52 2.37 -6.13
C PHE A 749 -0.88 2.96 -6.32
N PRO A 750 -0.93 4.22 -6.76
CA PRO A 750 -2.15 4.99 -6.86
C PRO A 750 -3.19 4.45 -7.85
N PRO A 751 -4.42 4.99 -7.80
CA PRO A 751 -5.40 4.84 -8.89
C PRO A 751 -4.77 5.15 -10.25
N ARG A 752 -5.08 4.33 -11.26
CA ARG A 752 -4.60 4.48 -12.64
C ARG A 752 -5.76 4.93 -13.52
N PRO A 753 -5.92 6.23 -13.81
CA PRO A 753 -7.00 6.71 -14.66
C PRO A 753 -6.92 6.09 -16.05
N LEU A 754 -8.06 5.66 -16.56
CA LEU A 754 -8.22 5.25 -17.95
C LEU A 754 -8.39 6.51 -18.80
N ASP A 755 -7.31 7.00 -19.41
CA ASP A 755 -7.29 8.27 -20.15
C ASP A 755 -8.08 8.19 -21.48
N VAL A 756 -8.15 7.01 -22.09
CA VAL A 756 -8.88 6.74 -23.34
C VAL A 756 -9.78 5.50 -23.15
N PRO A 757 -11.02 5.68 -22.65
CA PRO A 757 -11.97 4.59 -22.48
C PRO A 757 -12.58 4.16 -23.83
N LEU A 758 -12.39 2.90 -24.19
CA LEU A 758 -12.99 2.29 -25.37
C LEU A 758 -14.46 1.90 -25.12
N PRO A 759 -15.37 2.07 -26.10
CA PRO A 759 -16.81 1.77 -25.98
C PRO A 759 -17.10 0.26 -26.10
N LEU A 760 -16.46 -0.53 -25.26
CA LEU A 760 -16.54 -1.98 -25.22
C LEU A 760 -17.30 -2.41 -23.97
N THR A 761 -18.36 -3.20 -24.14
CA THR A 761 -19.35 -3.51 -23.09
C THR A 761 -19.71 -4.99 -22.98
N ARG A 762 -19.67 -5.75 -24.08
CA ARG A 762 -20.06 -7.15 -24.17
C ARG A 762 -19.03 -7.98 -24.92
N ALA A 763 -18.94 -9.27 -24.59
CA ALA A 763 -18.03 -10.18 -25.28
C ALA A 763 -18.36 -10.23 -26.79
N GLY A 764 -17.35 -9.97 -27.63
CA GLY A 764 -17.50 -9.83 -29.07
C GLY A 764 -17.77 -8.40 -29.57
N ASP A 765 -17.90 -7.40 -28.68
CA ASP A 765 -17.86 -5.99 -29.06
C ASP A 765 -16.51 -5.64 -29.68
N GLU A 766 -16.51 -4.78 -30.69
CA GLU A 766 -15.31 -4.34 -31.38
C GLU A 766 -15.34 -2.84 -31.65
N THR A 767 -14.16 -2.22 -31.64
CA THR A 767 -14.02 -0.80 -31.97
C THR A 767 -12.68 -0.53 -32.64
N GLU A 768 -12.64 0.41 -33.57
CA GLU A 768 -11.43 0.83 -34.26
C GLU A 768 -11.00 2.23 -33.80
N PHE A 769 -9.70 2.43 -33.66
CA PHE A 769 -9.10 3.70 -33.24
C PHE A 769 -7.70 3.85 -33.86
N THR A 770 -7.17 5.07 -33.87
CA THR A 770 -5.86 5.38 -34.48
C THR A 770 -4.96 6.07 -33.46
N ILE A 771 -3.72 5.60 -33.34
CA ILE A 771 -2.68 6.19 -32.47
C ILE A 771 -1.42 6.36 -33.28
N SER A 772 -0.83 7.57 -33.27
CA SER A 772 0.44 7.87 -33.97
C SER A 772 0.43 7.43 -35.44
N GLY A 773 -0.73 7.57 -36.12
CA GLY A 773 -0.96 7.13 -37.49
C GLY A 773 -1.29 5.64 -37.68
N GLN A 774 -1.02 4.79 -36.68
CA GLN A 774 -1.30 3.36 -36.73
C GLN A 774 -2.76 3.06 -36.36
N LYS A 775 -3.45 2.29 -37.21
CA LYS A 775 -4.82 1.84 -36.97
C LYS A 775 -4.82 0.58 -36.09
N PHE A 776 -5.63 0.60 -35.02
CA PHE A 776 -5.88 -0.52 -34.14
C PHE A 776 -7.36 -0.88 -34.13
N ARG A 777 -7.65 -2.16 -33.96
CA ARG A 777 -8.98 -2.72 -33.68
C ARG A 777 -8.91 -3.42 -32.33
N ALA A 778 -9.73 -3.02 -31.38
CA ALA A 778 -9.88 -3.75 -30.12
C ALA A 778 -11.09 -4.69 -30.21
N LEU A 779 -10.92 -5.92 -29.75
CA LEU A 779 -11.93 -6.96 -29.62
C LEU A 779 -12.08 -7.33 -28.14
N PHE A 780 -13.28 -7.15 -27.60
CA PHE A 780 -13.54 -7.36 -26.17
C PHE A 780 -13.87 -8.82 -25.87
N VAL A 781 -13.11 -9.44 -24.98
CA VAL A 781 -13.22 -10.86 -24.62
C VAL A 781 -13.09 -11.05 -23.10
N PRO A 782 -14.05 -10.53 -22.29
CA PRO A 782 -14.02 -10.59 -20.83
C PRO A 782 -14.17 -12.03 -20.33
N GLY A 783 -13.06 -12.75 -20.28
CA GLY A 783 -12.94 -14.12 -19.82
C GLY A 783 -11.96 -14.23 -18.65
N HIS A 784 -10.67 -14.10 -18.95
CA HIS A 784 -9.61 -14.20 -17.94
C HIS A 784 -9.72 -13.15 -16.84
N SER A 785 -9.86 -11.89 -17.25
CA SER A 785 -10.34 -10.80 -16.41
C SER A 785 -11.69 -10.30 -16.94
N PHE A 786 -12.19 -9.21 -16.36
CA PHE A 786 -13.43 -8.54 -16.79
C PHE A 786 -13.17 -7.38 -17.77
N ASP A 787 -11.90 -7.15 -18.08
CA ASP A 787 -11.41 -6.11 -18.97
C ASP A 787 -10.51 -6.66 -20.11
N LEU A 788 -10.37 -7.99 -20.22
CA LEU A 788 -9.51 -8.61 -21.23
C LEU A 788 -9.92 -8.18 -22.65
N THR A 789 -8.98 -7.54 -23.33
CA THR A 789 -9.14 -6.95 -24.66
C THR A 789 -7.99 -7.40 -25.55
N VAL A 790 -8.33 -7.96 -26.72
CA VAL A 790 -7.37 -8.29 -27.78
C VAL A 790 -7.20 -7.06 -28.67
N TYR A 791 -5.96 -6.63 -28.92
CA TYR A 791 -5.67 -5.57 -29.89
C TYR A 791 -5.16 -6.18 -31.19
N MET A 792 -5.73 -5.78 -32.32
CA MET A 792 -5.41 -6.25 -33.67
C MET A 792 -4.94 -5.06 -34.51
N THR A 793 -3.90 -5.25 -35.30
CA THR A 793 -3.32 -4.19 -36.14
C THR A 793 -2.51 -4.77 -37.30
N GLU A 794 -2.22 -3.99 -38.34
CA GLU A 794 -1.36 -4.40 -39.45
C GLU A 794 -0.02 -3.66 -39.38
N LEU A 795 1.07 -4.41 -39.24
CA LEU A 795 2.43 -3.91 -39.08
C LEU A 795 3.34 -4.63 -40.08
N GLY A 796 4.18 -3.90 -40.81
CA GLY A 796 5.10 -4.50 -41.80
C GLY A 796 4.40 -5.34 -42.88
N GLY A 797 3.14 -5.03 -43.22
CA GLY A 797 2.32 -5.81 -44.16
C GLY A 797 1.77 -7.13 -43.60
N ARG A 798 1.87 -7.37 -42.28
CA ARG A 798 1.36 -8.56 -41.60
C ARG A 798 0.32 -8.20 -40.55
N ARG A 799 -0.66 -9.09 -40.36
CA ARG A 799 -1.70 -8.99 -39.33
C ARG A 799 -1.15 -9.48 -37.99
N VAL A 800 -1.09 -8.57 -37.03
CA VAL A 800 -0.54 -8.79 -35.69
C VAL A 800 -1.65 -8.65 -34.65
N ALA A 801 -1.75 -9.61 -33.75
CA ALA A 801 -2.65 -9.53 -32.60
C ALA A 801 -1.89 -9.59 -31.27
N PHE A 802 -2.28 -8.75 -30.32
CA PHE A 802 -1.86 -8.76 -28.93
C PHE A 802 -3.02 -9.29 -28.10
N THR A 803 -2.93 -10.54 -27.64
CA THR A 803 -4.06 -11.23 -27.00
C THR A 803 -4.08 -11.12 -25.49
N GLY A 804 -3.02 -10.54 -24.90
CA GLY A 804 -2.72 -10.68 -23.48
C GLY A 804 -2.84 -12.16 -23.09
N ASP A 805 -3.67 -12.40 -22.09
CA ASP A 805 -3.71 -13.64 -21.32
C ASP A 805 -4.86 -14.59 -21.68
N LEU A 806 -5.44 -14.41 -22.87
CA LEU A 806 -6.50 -15.22 -23.47
C LEU A 806 -6.25 -16.74 -23.39
N GLY A 807 -5.00 -17.16 -23.54
CA GLY A 807 -4.59 -18.57 -23.57
C GLY A 807 -3.10 -18.72 -23.84
N PHE A 808 -2.55 -19.89 -23.52
CA PHE A 808 -1.16 -20.27 -23.79
C PHE A 808 -1.12 -21.70 -24.36
N GLU A 809 -0.02 -22.41 -24.14
CA GLU A 809 0.17 -23.82 -24.50
C GLU A 809 -0.48 -24.80 -23.51
N ARG A 810 -0.58 -26.07 -23.94
CA ARG A 810 -1.02 -27.21 -23.12
C ARG A 810 -2.40 -26.98 -22.50
N GLU A 811 -2.51 -27.11 -21.18
CA GLU A 811 -3.78 -27.06 -20.42
C GLU A 811 -4.32 -25.62 -20.26
N SER A 812 -3.56 -24.59 -20.66
CA SER A 812 -3.98 -23.19 -20.54
C SER A 812 -4.78 -22.73 -21.76
N ASP A 813 -5.99 -23.28 -21.92
CA ASP A 813 -6.96 -22.88 -22.94
C ASP A 813 -7.94 -21.78 -22.46
N ILE A 814 -8.91 -21.37 -23.29
CA ILE A 814 -9.86 -20.29 -22.93
C ILE A 814 -10.75 -20.71 -21.73
N VAL A 815 -11.12 -21.98 -21.61
CA VAL A 815 -11.96 -22.47 -20.48
C VAL A 815 -11.17 -22.42 -19.18
N HIS A 816 -9.92 -22.89 -19.19
CA HIS A 816 -9.00 -22.76 -18.07
C HIS A 816 -8.80 -21.30 -17.67
N ARG A 817 -8.59 -20.40 -18.66
CA ARG A 817 -8.38 -18.97 -18.39
C ARG A 817 -9.63 -18.24 -17.93
N CYS A 818 -10.82 -18.69 -18.33
CA CYS A 818 -12.10 -18.34 -17.71
C CYS A 818 -12.33 -19.04 -16.34
N TRP A 819 -11.28 -19.51 -15.65
CA TRP A 819 -11.34 -20.12 -14.32
C TRP A 819 -12.19 -21.39 -14.23
N GLY A 820 -12.31 -22.11 -15.35
CA GLY A 820 -13.18 -23.28 -15.50
C GLY A 820 -14.66 -22.96 -15.72
N ASP A 821 -15.03 -21.69 -15.87
CA ASP A 821 -16.41 -21.27 -16.11
C ASP A 821 -16.78 -21.46 -17.58
N ALA A 822 -17.57 -22.50 -17.86
CA ALA A 822 -18.05 -22.83 -19.19
C ALA A 822 -19.01 -21.77 -19.76
N GLU A 823 -19.88 -21.17 -18.93
CA GLU A 823 -20.81 -20.13 -19.39
C GLU A 823 -20.05 -18.87 -19.82
N LYS A 824 -19.04 -18.48 -19.04
CA LYS A 824 -18.15 -17.36 -19.39
C LYS A 824 -17.26 -17.66 -20.60
N ALA A 825 -16.81 -18.90 -20.77
CA ALA A 825 -15.93 -19.30 -21.87
C ALA A 825 -16.64 -19.34 -23.24
N ARG A 826 -17.89 -19.80 -23.34
CA ARG A 826 -18.62 -19.92 -24.61
C ARG A 826 -18.67 -18.62 -25.46
N PRO A 827 -19.06 -17.44 -24.93
CA PRO A 827 -19.08 -16.21 -25.73
C PRO A 827 -17.68 -15.74 -26.12
N VAL A 828 -16.64 -15.99 -25.30
CA VAL A 828 -15.25 -15.70 -25.65
C VAL A 828 -14.77 -16.59 -26.80
N ILE A 829 -15.00 -17.91 -26.71
CA ILE A 829 -14.68 -18.88 -27.78
C ILE A 829 -15.36 -18.49 -29.09
N LYS A 830 -16.65 -18.10 -29.04
CA LYS A 830 -17.39 -17.59 -30.20
C LYS A 830 -16.72 -16.35 -30.80
N ALA A 831 -16.43 -15.33 -30.00
CA ALA A 831 -15.79 -14.10 -30.45
C ALA A 831 -14.40 -14.35 -31.08
N ILE A 832 -13.57 -15.20 -30.46
CA ILE A 832 -12.26 -15.56 -30.99
C ILE A 832 -12.37 -16.35 -32.32
N ARG A 833 -13.36 -17.24 -32.47
CA ARG A 833 -13.63 -17.94 -33.73
C ARG A 833 -14.10 -16.98 -34.83
N GLU A 834 -15.11 -16.17 -34.56
CA GLU A 834 -15.77 -15.33 -35.56
C GLU A 834 -14.99 -14.07 -35.95
N LYS A 835 -14.11 -13.57 -35.06
CA LYS A 835 -13.39 -12.31 -35.27
C LYS A 835 -11.89 -12.53 -35.43
N LEU A 836 -11.22 -13.13 -34.44
CA LEU A 836 -9.76 -13.28 -34.47
C LEU A 836 -9.31 -14.36 -35.47
N LEU A 837 -9.81 -15.59 -35.37
CA LEU A 837 -9.45 -16.66 -36.30
C LEU A 837 -9.87 -16.33 -37.75
N ALA A 838 -11.06 -15.77 -37.93
CA ALA A 838 -11.55 -15.32 -39.24
C ALA A 838 -10.67 -14.22 -39.87
N TRP A 839 -10.12 -13.31 -39.06
CA TRP A 839 -9.15 -12.32 -39.51
C TRP A 839 -7.77 -12.90 -39.85
N LYS A 840 -7.47 -14.13 -39.41
CA LYS A 840 -6.23 -14.90 -39.68
C LYS A 840 -4.96 -14.10 -39.30
N PRO A 841 -4.67 -13.88 -38.00
CA PRO A 841 -3.44 -13.22 -37.58
C PRO A 841 -2.22 -14.00 -38.08
N ASP A 842 -1.25 -13.30 -38.64
CA ASP A 842 0.01 -13.90 -39.07
C ASP A 842 0.93 -14.10 -37.85
N VAL A 843 0.90 -13.18 -36.87
CA VAL A 843 1.63 -13.29 -35.59
C VAL A 843 0.72 -12.96 -34.42
N VAL A 844 0.84 -13.73 -33.32
CA VAL A 844 0.21 -13.40 -32.03
C VAL A 844 1.28 -13.12 -30.98
N PHE A 845 1.15 -12.01 -30.27
CA PHE A 845 1.87 -11.70 -29.04
C PHE A 845 0.92 -11.93 -27.87
N THR A 846 1.25 -12.86 -26.98
CA THR A 846 0.49 -13.09 -25.73
C THR A 846 1.10 -12.26 -24.60
N GLY A 847 0.49 -12.29 -23.42
CA GLY A 847 1.06 -11.69 -22.23
C GLY A 847 2.36 -12.35 -21.75
N HIS A 848 2.67 -13.57 -22.19
CA HIS A 848 3.92 -14.27 -21.86
C HIS A 848 4.52 -15.01 -23.08
N GLY A 849 4.64 -14.31 -24.21
CA GLY A 849 5.53 -14.66 -25.31
C GLY A 849 4.93 -14.47 -26.70
N VAL A 850 5.72 -14.72 -27.73
CA VAL A 850 5.29 -14.62 -29.13
C VAL A 850 4.89 -15.98 -29.70
N ARG A 851 3.97 -15.98 -30.68
CA ARG A 851 3.55 -17.13 -31.48
C ARG A 851 3.66 -16.73 -32.96
N PRO A 852 4.77 -17.09 -33.64
CA PRO A 852 5.06 -16.67 -35.02
C PRO A 852 4.09 -17.19 -36.08
N ASN A 853 3.36 -18.27 -35.79
CA ASN A 853 2.29 -18.83 -36.62
C ASN A 853 0.93 -18.52 -35.97
N GLY A 854 0.49 -17.26 -36.05
CA GLY A 854 -0.66 -16.77 -35.27
C GLY A 854 -1.96 -17.55 -35.51
N THR A 855 -2.31 -17.78 -36.76
CA THR A 855 -3.58 -18.44 -37.16
C THR A 855 -3.64 -19.89 -36.69
N GLU A 856 -2.56 -20.65 -36.83
CA GLU A 856 -2.47 -22.05 -36.36
C GLU A 856 -2.63 -22.12 -34.84
N TRP A 857 -1.98 -21.21 -34.11
CA TRP A 857 -2.08 -21.14 -32.66
C TRP A 857 -3.49 -20.79 -32.17
N VAL A 858 -4.18 -19.84 -32.83
CA VAL A 858 -5.58 -19.53 -32.49
C VAL A 858 -6.51 -20.72 -32.78
N ALA A 859 -6.28 -21.44 -33.88
CA ALA A 859 -7.06 -22.64 -34.21
C ALA A 859 -6.87 -23.76 -33.18
N ASP A 860 -5.64 -24.03 -32.75
CA ASP A 860 -5.34 -24.99 -31.68
C ASP A 860 -5.96 -24.57 -30.33
N LEU A 861 -5.85 -23.28 -29.97
CA LEU A 861 -6.44 -22.75 -28.75
C LEU A 861 -7.96 -22.96 -28.71
N LEU A 862 -8.66 -22.69 -29.82
CA LEU A 862 -10.09 -22.94 -29.95
C LEU A 862 -10.42 -24.44 -29.82
N ARG A 863 -9.70 -25.30 -30.55
CA ARG A 863 -9.89 -26.76 -30.48
C ARG A 863 -9.75 -27.29 -29.04
N ARG A 864 -8.69 -26.92 -28.33
CA ARG A 864 -8.49 -27.32 -26.92
C ARG A 864 -9.61 -26.81 -26.02
N SER A 865 -10.03 -25.55 -26.21
CA SER A 865 -11.13 -24.95 -25.44
C SER A 865 -12.45 -25.70 -25.64
N GLU A 866 -12.74 -26.16 -26.86
CA GLU A 866 -13.92 -26.96 -27.16
C GLU A 866 -13.84 -28.39 -26.57
N GLU A 867 -12.66 -29.01 -26.61
CA GLU A 867 -12.42 -30.29 -25.91
C GLU A 867 -12.61 -30.16 -24.39
N SER A 868 -12.22 -29.03 -23.79
CA SER A 868 -12.44 -28.74 -22.38
C SER A 868 -13.91 -28.48 -22.05
N LEU A 869 -14.66 -27.76 -22.90
CA LEU A 869 -16.12 -27.64 -22.76
C LEU A 869 -16.81 -29.01 -22.85
N ALA A 870 -16.42 -29.85 -23.80
CA ALA A 870 -17.00 -31.18 -23.98
C ALA A 870 -16.76 -32.09 -22.75
N LYS A 871 -15.55 -32.05 -22.17
CA LYS A 871 -15.22 -32.76 -20.91
C LYS A 871 -15.98 -32.20 -19.70
N GLY A 872 -16.26 -30.90 -19.68
CA GLY A 872 -16.99 -30.23 -18.60
C GLY A 872 -18.47 -30.62 -18.52
N ASN A 873 -19.13 -30.82 -19.66
CA ASN A 873 -20.54 -31.18 -19.76
C ASN A 873 -20.84 -32.67 -19.39
N GLY A 874 -19.83 -33.47 -19.07
CA GLY A 874 -19.95 -34.91 -18.77
C GLY A 874 -19.89 -35.27 -17.28
N LYS A 875 -20.32 -34.37 -16.39
CA LYS A 875 -20.33 -34.53 -14.92
C LYS A 875 -21.69 -34.23 -14.32
#